data_AF-A0AB73NDE8-F1
#
_entry.id   AF-A0AB73NDE8-F1
#
_cell.length_a   1.000
_cell.length_b   1.000
_cell.length_c   1.000
_cell.angle_alpha   90.00
_cell.angle_beta   90.00
_cell.angle_gamma   90.00
#
_symmetry.space_group_name_H-M   'P 1'
#
loop_
_entity.id
_entity.type
_entity.pdbx_description
1 polymer ?
#
loop_
_entity_poly.entity_id
_entity_poly.type
_entity_poly.pdbx_seq_one_letter_code
_entity_poly.pdbx_strand_id
1 'polypeptide(L)'
;MSACRVKIVIGTLSALLLPQLASATDAPLLHPIFQDHAVLQRDAPIRLWGDAAPGTRVTVQLESTQVQARADRQGHWEARLPAHAAGGPYSLKASAANGAMQQIDDVLIGDVWLCSGQSNMELQVHRTLDSRSEIADADHPSIRMFKVPAQSSPTPQRGLGGTATWQRTTPETVKDFSAACYYFARELQKKIDVPMGLINASWGGSQLQAWIGDKALRAAGDDGPALDVLARYATDPVAAAPRWAALWERWWRAHGEGEPWQPDAPGDWQSAPSALGAWDDWGVPQLVGFNGMVWYRTSVELTPAQAAQDATLLLGPVDELDQTWVNGRGVGSSYGADQPRRYALPRGQLHAGRNSIVLNVLNTYRRGGLLGDAPSRALQFADGSTVALDAPWQYRIVPQAVGTPPRAPWSSAAGLTTLYNGMIAPLEHLGLRGVLWYQGESNTGDAARYPALLTAWQRDWRQRFGADLPLLVVQLANYGAPPTQPTDSGWAQLREAQRRFVASDAHAGLAVAIDIGDRYDIHPANKQELGRRLARAARHVVYGEAIAPSGPVARNARREGESVRIGFDDVDTALVSYGNDAPIGFELCGDAAGSCRYASATLSGREIGLRLPAGVQATRVRYCWADSPVCTLYDRSGLPAGPFEFPITATSSP
;
A
#
# COMPACT_ATOMS: atom_id res chain seq x y z
N MET A 1 60.81 75.80 -11.07
CA MET A 1 59.55 75.20 -11.56
C MET A 1 59.88 74.20 -12.66
N SER A 2 59.93 72.91 -12.33
CA SER A 2 59.94 71.81 -13.30
C SER A 2 59.48 70.55 -12.57
N ALA A 3 58.34 70.03 -12.99
CA ALA A 3 57.66 68.89 -12.39
C ALA A 3 58.28 67.59 -12.91
N CYS A 4 58.72 66.72 -12.00
CA CYS A 4 59.15 65.36 -12.32
C CYS A 4 58.04 64.38 -11.92
N ARG A 5 57.54 63.61 -12.87
CA ARG A 5 56.46 62.61 -12.70
C ARG A 5 57.03 61.34 -12.06
N VAL A 6 56.48 60.92 -10.92
CA VAL A 6 56.71 59.59 -10.32
C VAL A 6 55.63 58.64 -10.84
N LYS A 7 56.03 57.52 -11.45
CA LYS A 7 55.15 56.39 -11.80
C LYS A 7 55.06 55.45 -10.59
N ILE A 8 53.86 55.26 -10.05
CA ILE A 8 53.54 54.22 -9.06
C ILE A 8 53.06 52.99 -9.83
N VAL A 9 53.76 51.87 -9.67
CA VAL A 9 53.35 50.54 -10.17
C VAL A 9 52.51 49.87 -9.09
N ILE A 10 51.23 49.66 -9.34
CA ILE A 10 50.34 48.89 -8.47
C ILE A 10 50.41 47.43 -8.94
N GLY A 11 51.05 46.57 -8.14
CA GLY A 11 51.07 45.12 -8.34
C GLY A 11 49.78 44.49 -7.82
N THR A 12 49.01 43.86 -8.70
CA THR A 12 47.82 43.06 -8.37
C THR A 12 48.24 41.69 -7.83
N LEU A 13 48.11 41.47 -6.52
CA LEU A 13 48.20 40.14 -5.90
C LEU A 13 46.96 39.33 -6.31
N SER A 14 47.12 38.40 -7.24
CA SER A 14 46.08 37.41 -7.58
C SER A 14 46.16 36.26 -6.57
N ALA A 15 45.24 36.23 -5.61
CA ALA A 15 45.07 35.09 -4.72
C ALA A 15 44.47 33.91 -5.53
N LEU A 16 45.31 32.92 -5.83
CA LEU A 16 44.88 31.62 -6.35
C LEU A 16 44.06 30.90 -5.26
N LEU A 17 42.73 31.00 -5.35
CA LEU A 17 41.82 30.08 -4.68
C LEU A 17 42.01 28.69 -5.28
N LEU A 18 42.85 27.87 -4.65
CA LEU A 18 42.82 26.43 -4.84
C LEU A 18 41.44 25.94 -4.38
N PRO A 19 40.67 25.22 -5.23
CA PRO A 19 39.46 24.57 -4.76
C PRO A 19 39.89 23.55 -3.71
N GLN A 20 39.47 23.76 -2.46
CA GLN A 20 39.51 22.72 -1.45
C GLN A 20 38.67 21.56 -1.99
N LEU A 21 39.34 20.50 -2.45
CA LEU A 21 38.71 19.19 -2.62
C LEU A 21 38.11 18.85 -1.26
N ALA A 22 36.80 19.01 -1.12
CA ALA A 22 36.06 18.43 -0.03
C ALA A 22 36.49 16.96 0.03
N SER A 23 37.13 16.54 1.12
CA SER A 23 37.31 15.11 1.38
C SER A 23 35.91 14.53 1.36
N ALA A 24 35.64 13.68 0.36
CA ALA A 24 34.41 12.94 0.30
C ALA A 24 34.32 12.19 1.63
N THR A 25 33.38 12.60 2.48
CA THR A 25 32.96 11.77 3.61
C THR A 25 32.64 10.40 3.02
N ASP A 26 33.30 9.36 3.53
CA ASP A 26 33.17 7.98 3.05
C ASP A 26 31.70 7.57 3.02
N ALA A 27 31.06 7.69 1.86
CA ALA A 27 29.74 7.13 1.64
C ALA A 27 29.83 5.61 1.88
N PRO A 28 28.87 4.99 2.58
CA PRO A 28 28.87 3.55 2.80
C PRO A 28 29.02 2.80 1.47
N LEU A 29 29.91 1.80 1.46
CA LEU A 29 30.10 0.95 0.29
C LEU A 29 28.89 0.05 0.06
N LEU A 30 28.23 -0.38 1.13
CA LEU A 30 27.09 -1.30 1.12
C LEU A 30 25.77 -0.53 1.16
N HIS A 31 24.76 -1.06 0.47
CA HIS A 31 23.38 -0.58 0.60
C HIS A 31 22.89 -0.67 2.06
N PRO A 32 22.08 0.28 2.58
CA PRO A 32 21.67 0.32 3.99
C PRO A 32 20.91 -0.90 4.54
N ILE A 33 20.43 -1.79 3.67
CA ILE A 33 19.85 -3.08 4.10
C ILE A 33 20.92 -4.03 4.68
N PHE A 34 22.18 -3.86 4.28
CA PHE A 34 23.33 -4.63 4.75
C PHE A 34 24.03 -3.85 5.86
N GLN A 35 23.67 -4.19 7.09
CA GLN A 35 24.19 -3.60 8.32
C GLN A 35 24.27 -4.68 9.40
N ASP A 36 24.78 -4.32 10.57
CA ASP A 36 24.86 -5.24 11.70
C ASP A 36 23.50 -5.89 12.00
N HIS A 37 23.54 -7.14 12.47
CA HIS A 37 22.35 -7.95 12.77
C HIS A 37 21.51 -8.39 11.55
N ALA A 38 21.94 -8.11 10.32
CA ALA A 38 21.21 -8.51 9.13
C ALA A 38 21.08 -10.04 8.99
N VAL A 39 20.01 -10.47 8.30
CA VAL A 39 19.86 -11.86 7.84
C VAL A 39 19.89 -11.89 6.32
N LEU A 40 20.74 -12.75 5.76
CA LEU A 40 20.83 -12.98 4.32
C LEU A 40 20.26 -14.36 3.97
N GLN A 41 19.63 -14.46 2.79
CA GLN A 41 18.94 -15.67 2.38
C GLN A 41 19.92 -16.84 2.17
N ARG A 42 19.65 -17.95 2.86
CA ARG A 42 20.36 -19.23 2.71
C ARG A 42 20.00 -19.97 1.43
N ASP A 43 20.82 -20.96 1.07
CA ASP A 43 20.58 -21.95 0.01
C ASP A 43 20.36 -21.35 -1.40
N ALA A 44 20.72 -20.08 -1.58
CA ALA A 44 20.69 -19.35 -2.84
C ALA A 44 21.89 -18.39 -2.93
N PRO A 45 22.37 -18.05 -4.14
CA PRO A 45 23.44 -17.07 -4.28
C PRO A 45 23.07 -15.72 -3.65
N ILE A 46 23.92 -15.22 -2.75
CA ILE A 46 23.68 -13.98 -1.99
C ILE A 46 24.12 -12.80 -2.87
N ARG A 47 23.16 -11.98 -3.29
CA ARG A 47 23.42 -10.73 -4.01
C ARG A 47 23.65 -9.60 -3.01
N LEU A 48 24.72 -8.84 -3.23
CA LEU A 48 25.12 -7.69 -2.44
C LEU A 48 25.36 -6.52 -3.38
N TRP A 49 24.98 -5.33 -2.97
CA TRP A 49 25.12 -4.13 -3.79
C TRP A 49 25.36 -2.91 -2.92
N GLY A 50 25.77 -1.83 -3.57
CA GLY A 50 25.91 -0.51 -2.97
C GLY A 50 26.55 0.46 -3.95
N ASP A 51 27.32 1.40 -3.40
CA ASP A 51 27.89 2.51 -4.15
C ASP A 51 29.39 2.64 -3.90
N ALA A 52 30.12 3.08 -4.93
CA ALA A 52 31.53 3.43 -4.87
C ALA A 52 31.84 4.44 -6.00
N ALA A 53 33.01 5.06 -6.00
CA ALA A 53 33.38 5.95 -7.10
C ALA A 53 33.34 5.20 -8.46
N PRO A 54 32.86 5.83 -9.56
CA PRO A 54 32.69 5.16 -10.85
C PRO A 54 33.93 4.40 -11.32
N GLY A 55 33.73 3.18 -11.81
CA GLY A 55 34.81 2.29 -12.27
C GLY A 55 35.64 1.66 -11.15
N THR A 56 35.44 2.01 -9.88
CA THR A 56 36.18 1.45 -8.74
C THR A 56 35.90 -0.04 -8.61
N ARG A 57 36.95 -0.83 -8.34
CA ARG A 57 36.80 -2.24 -7.99
C ARG A 57 36.45 -2.35 -6.52
N VAL A 58 35.35 -3.06 -6.22
CA VAL A 58 34.91 -3.38 -4.86
C VAL A 58 35.09 -4.87 -4.65
N THR A 59 35.70 -5.23 -3.53
CA THR A 59 35.90 -6.60 -3.10
C THR A 59 35.01 -6.86 -1.91
N VAL A 60 34.20 -7.91 -1.97
CA VAL A 60 33.25 -8.27 -0.92
C VAL A 60 33.63 -9.65 -0.38
N GLN A 61 33.70 -9.78 0.94
CA GLN A 61 34.15 -10.97 1.62
C GLN A 61 33.18 -11.36 2.74
N LEU A 62 32.73 -12.61 2.71
CA LEU A 62 31.98 -13.26 3.80
C LEU A 62 32.82 -14.46 4.25
N GLU A 63 33.34 -14.40 5.48
CA GLU A 63 34.31 -15.36 6.01
C GLU A 63 35.54 -15.53 5.09
N SER A 64 35.79 -16.74 4.57
CA SER A 64 36.87 -17.03 3.62
C SER A 64 36.47 -16.82 2.16
N THR A 65 35.18 -16.61 1.88
CA THR A 65 34.67 -16.47 0.52
C THR A 65 34.76 -15.02 0.08
N GLN A 66 35.37 -14.78 -1.07
CA GLN A 66 35.56 -13.42 -1.60
C GLN A 66 35.15 -13.34 -3.07
N VAL A 67 34.51 -12.23 -3.43
CA VAL A 67 34.11 -11.90 -4.80
C VAL A 67 34.45 -10.44 -5.11
N GLN A 68 34.55 -10.10 -6.40
CA GLN A 68 34.85 -8.76 -6.85
C GLN A 68 33.78 -8.26 -7.82
N ALA A 69 33.49 -6.97 -7.73
CA ALA A 69 32.64 -6.23 -8.65
C ALA A 69 33.32 -4.92 -9.06
N ARG A 70 32.82 -4.29 -10.13
CA ARG A 70 33.17 -2.91 -10.48
C ARG A 70 31.93 -2.03 -10.39
N ALA A 71 32.11 -0.85 -9.82
CA ALA A 71 31.13 0.21 -9.91
C ALA A 71 30.97 0.66 -11.37
N ASP A 72 29.73 0.84 -11.80
CA ASP A 72 29.38 1.33 -13.12
C ASP A 72 29.70 2.84 -13.27
N ARG A 73 29.18 3.47 -14.32
CA ARG A 73 29.41 4.91 -14.58
C ARG A 73 28.69 5.82 -13.59
N GLN A 74 27.64 5.32 -12.95
CA GLN A 74 26.84 6.00 -11.94
C GLN A 74 27.36 5.73 -10.52
N GLY A 75 28.35 4.83 -10.38
CA GLY A 75 28.96 4.46 -9.11
C GLY A 75 28.33 3.22 -8.46
N HIS A 76 27.43 2.53 -9.15
CA HIS A 76 26.69 1.41 -8.57
C HIS A 76 27.44 0.10 -8.81
N TRP A 77 27.54 -0.74 -7.78
CA TRP A 77 28.14 -2.06 -7.92
C TRP A 77 27.22 -3.15 -7.38
N GLU A 78 27.29 -4.34 -7.97
CA GLU A 78 26.64 -5.56 -7.49
C GLU A 78 27.63 -6.71 -7.55
N ALA A 79 27.67 -7.52 -6.49
CA ALA A 79 28.44 -8.75 -6.39
C ALA A 79 27.53 -9.91 -5.95
N ARG A 80 27.90 -11.13 -6.33
CA ARG A 80 27.15 -12.34 -5.98
C ARG A 80 28.08 -13.34 -5.30
N LEU A 81 27.88 -13.56 -4.02
CA LEU A 81 28.50 -14.65 -3.27
C LEU A 81 27.79 -15.98 -3.63
N PRO A 82 28.49 -17.13 -3.54
CA PRO A 82 27.87 -18.43 -3.68
C PRO A 82 26.80 -18.66 -2.61
N ALA A 83 25.96 -19.69 -2.82
CA ALA A 83 24.98 -20.10 -1.82
C ALA A 83 25.67 -20.52 -0.52
N HIS A 84 25.01 -20.22 0.60
CA HIS A 84 25.51 -20.50 1.94
C HIS A 84 24.44 -21.18 2.77
N ALA A 85 24.83 -22.19 3.56
CA ALA A 85 23.93 -22.86 4.48
C ALA A 85 23.52 -21.93 5.64
N ALA A 86 22.44 -22.26 6.34
CA ALA A 86 22.02 -21.51 7.53
C ALA A 86 23.13 -21.48 8.60
N GLY A 87 23.30 -20.36 9.28
CA GLY A 87 24.31 -20.23 10.34
C GLY A 87 24.64 -18.78 10.70
N GLY A 88 25.79 -18.61 11.36
CA GLY A 88 26.29 -17.32 11.86
C GLY A 88 26.36 -17.29 13.39
N PRO A 89 26.75 -16.14 13.98
CA PRO A 89 27.02 -14.87 13.32
C PRO A 89 28.31 -14.86 12.49
N TYR A 90 28.26 -14.17 11.35
CA TYR A 90 29.40 -13.93 10.46
C TYR A 90 29.73 -12.44 10.36
N SER A 91 30.90 -12.13 9.79
CA SER A 91 31.31 -10.78 9.41
C SER A 91 31.34 -10.65 7.88
N LEU A 92 30.73 -9.59 7.37
CA LEU A 92 30.75 -9.23 5.95
C LEU A 92 31.56 -7.95 5.76
N LYS A 93 32.53 -8.00 4.85
CA LYS A 93 33.44 -6.89 4.57
C LYS A 93 33.38 -6.47 3.11
N ALA A 94 33.22 -5.18 2.87
CA ALA A 94 33.40 -4.53 1.58
C ALA A 94 34.66 -3.66 1.60
N SER A 95 35.48 -3.74 0.54
CA SER A 95 36.71 -2.95 0.41
C SER A 95 36.87 -2.46 -1.01
N ALA A 96 37.02 -1.16 -1.17
CA ALA A 96 37.21 -0.50 -2.46
C ALA A 96 38.70 -0.28 -2.73
N ALA A 97 39.11 -0.37 -4.01
CA ALA A 97 40.51 -0.24 -4.41
C ALA A 97 41.12 1.16 -4.13
N ASN A 98 40.29 2.15 -3.83
CA ASN A 98 40.70 3.50 -3.42
C ASN A 98 40.98 3.62 -1.90
N GLY A 99 40.85 2.53 -1.14
CA GLY A 99 41.15 2.48 0.30
C GLY A 99 39.93 2.51 1.21
N ALA A 100 38.74 2.85 0.71
CA ALA A 100 37.51 2.82 1.50
C ALA A 100 37.17 1.37 1.92
N MET A 101 36.71 1.20 3.17
CA MET A 101 36.42 -0.10 3.75
C MET A 101 35.20 0.00 4.66
N GLN A 102 34.30 -0.96 4.57
CA GLN A 102 33.15 -1.11 5.44
C GLN A 102 33.06 -2.56 5.90
N GLN A 103 32.83 -2.77 7.19
CA GLN A 103 32.56 -4.08 7.77
C GLN A 103 31.22 -4.01 8.51
N ILE A 104 30.45 -5.08 8.41
CA ILE A 104 29.24 -5.30 9.19
C ILE A 104 29.36 -6.65 9.89
N ASP A 105 28.91 -6.73 11.13
CA ASP A 105 29.07 -7.88 12.01
C ASP A 105 27.70 -8.42 12.48
N ASP A 106 27.70 -9.60 13.12
CA ASP A 106 26.46 -10.28 13.55
C ASP A 106 25.49 -10.57 12.38
N VAL A 107 26.04 -10.95 11.22
CA VAL A 107 25.24 -11.34 10.05
C VAL A 107 24.84 -12.81 10.16
N LEU A 108 23.55 -13.10 10.10
CA LEU A 108 23.03 -14.47 10.06
C LEU A 108 22.72 -14.87 8.61
N ILE A 109 22.86 -16.15 8.31
CA ILE A 109 22.37 -16.76 7.07
C ILE A 109 21.14 -17.60 7.43
N GLY A 110 20.00 -17.32 6.81
CA GLY A 110 18.71 -17.85 7.23
C GLY A 110 17.59 -17.69 6.20
N ASP A 111 16.34 -17.88 6.64
CA ASP A 111 15.16 -17.65 5.81
C ASP A 111 14.70 -16.18 5.94
N VAL A 112 14.72 -15.45 4.83
CA VAL A 112 14.34 -14.03 4.78
C VAL A 112 12.92 -13.88 4.26
N TRP A 113 12.05 -13.24 5.03
CA TRP A 113 10.64 -13.06 4.73
C TRP A 113 10.31 -11.58 4.55
N LEU A 114 9.64 -11.26 3.44
CA LEU A 114 9.09 -9.93 3.21
C LEU A 114 7.62 -9.91 3.64
N CYS A 115 7.33 -9.16 4.69
CA CYS A 115 6.00 -8.93 5.24
C CYS A 115 5.46 -7.61 4.69
N SER A 116 4.45 -7.66 3.83
CA SER A 116 3.95 -6.48 3.12
C SER A 116 2.42 -6.42 3.03
N GLY A 117 1.92 -5.26 2.66
CA GLY A 117 0.50 -4.94 2.56
C GLY A 117 0.14 -3.67 3.32
N GLN A 118 -1.02 -3.66 3.96
CA GLN A 118 -1.57 -2.46 4.59
C GLN A 118 -1.60 -2.55 6.13
N SER A 119 -2.50 -1.79 6.77
CA SER A 119 -2.55 -1.58 8.22
C SER A 119 -2.64 -2.86 9.05
N ASN A 120 -3.27 -3.92 8.51
CA ASN A 120 -3.36 -5.21 9.18
C ASN A 120 -2.03 -5.99 9.19
N MET A 121 -1.15 -5.77 8.20
CA MET A 121 0.26 -6.19 8.25
C MET A 121 1.08 -5.28 9.16
N GLU A 122 0.77 -3.98 9.18
CA GLU A 122 1.50 -2.98 9.98
C GLU A 122 1.25 -3.10 11.49
N LEU A 123 0.09 -3.64 11.90
CA LEU A 123 -0.39 -3.66 13.28
C LEU A 123 0.67 -4.17 14.26
N GLN A 124 0.96 -3.35 15.27
CA GLN A 124 2.04 -3.59 16.23
C GLN A 124 1.68 -4.66 17.26
N VAL A 125 2.67 -5.42 17.73
CA VAL A 125 2.51 -6.47 18.77
C VAL A 125 1.77 -5.94 20.00
N HIS A 126 2.12 -4.76 20.50
CA HIS A 126 1.48 -4.21 21.71
C HIS A 126 -0.04 -3.97 21.57
N ARG A 127 -0.56 -3.91 20.34
CA ARG A 127 -1.99 -3.70 20.05
C ARG A 127 -2.77 -5.01 19.88
N THR A 128 -2.13 -6.15 20.09
CA THR A 128 -2.75 -7.48 19.91
C THR A 128 -3.23 -8.10 21.22
N LEU A 129 -4.02 -9.16 21.14
CA LEU A 129 -4.42 -9.94 22.32
C LEU A 129 -3.18 -10.52 23.00
N ASP A 130 -3.21 -10.66 24.33
CA ASP A 130 -2.12 -11.23 25.14
C ASP A 130 -0.73 -10.58 24.93
N SER A 131 -0.70 -9.34 24.42
CA SER A 131 0.55 -8.68 24.02
C SER A 131 1.57 -8.53 25.15
N ARG A 132 1.14 -8.45 26.41
CA ARG A 132 2.04 -8.35 27.56
C ARG A 132 2.91 -9.60 27.74
N SER A 133 2.31 -10.78 27.69
CA SER A 133 3.01 -12.06 27.82
C SER A 133 3.91 -12.28 26.61
N GLU A 134 3.35 -12.03 25.42
CA GLU A 134 4.05 -12.13 24.15
C GLU A 134 5.31 -11.24 24.07
N ILE A 135 5.22 -10.01 24.57
CA ILE A 135 6.37 -9.10 24.63
C ILE A 135 7.37 -9.56 25.69
N ALA A 136 6.91 -9.97 26.87
CA ALA A 136 7.80 -10.39 27.95
C ALA A 136 8.65 -11.61 27.59
N ASP A 137 8.09 -12.54 26.81
CA ASP A 137 8.73 -13.78 26.41
C ASP A 137 9.55 -13.66 25.11
N ALA A 138 9.56 -12.47 24.46
CA ALA A 138 10.18 -12.25 23.17
C ALA A 138 11.71 -12.10 23.24
N ASP A 139 12.42 -13.13 23.68
CA ASP A 139 13.88 -13.23 23.61
C ASP A 139 14.29 -14.28 22.55
N HIS A 140 14.30 -13.86 21.29
CA HIS A 140 14.57 -14.73 20.14
C HIS A 140 15.69 -14.15 19.27
N PRO A 141 16.96 -14.30 19.67
CA PRO A 141 18.07 -13.68 18.95
C PRO A 141 18.19 -14.18 17.50
N SER A 142 17.78 -15.40 17.18
CA SER A 142 17.77 -15.91 15.80
C SER A 142 16.70 -15.32 14.89
N ILE A 143 15.73 -14.58 15.45
CA ILE A 143 14.74 -13.81 14.68
C ILE A 143 15.19 -12.36 14.68
N ARG A 144 15.42 -11.79 13.49
CA ARG A 144 15.81 -10.39 13.31
C ARG A 144 14.72 -9.64 12.57
N MET A 145 14.48 -8.40 12.98
CA MET A 145 13.41 -7.56 12.48
C MET A 145 13.97 -6.30 11.81
N PHE A 146 13.41 -5.94 10.67
CA PHE A 146 13.76 -4.74 9.93
C PHE A 146 12.48 -4.07 9.44
N LYS A 147 12.25 -2.81 9.82
CA LYS A 147 11.10 -2.03 9.33
C LYS A 147 11.57 -1.07 8.24
N VAL A 148 11.01 -1.23 7.04
CA VAL A 148 11.23 -0.29 5.93
C VAL A 148 10.59 1.05 6.27
N PRO A 149 11.30 2.18 6.14
CA PRO A 149 10.72 3.50 6.35
C PRO A 149 9.58 3.75 5.37
N ALA A 150 8.49 4.36 5.85
CA ALA A 150 7.39 4.75 4.98
C ALA A 150 7.86 5.84 4.00
N GLN A 151 7.88 5.51 2.71
CA GLN A 151 8.23 6.44 1.65
C GLN A 151 7.38 6.18 0.40
N SER A 152 6.69 7.21 -0.09
CA SER A 152 6.05 7.18 -1.40
C SER A 152 6.91 7.96 -2.39
N SER A 153 7.07 7.44 -3.61
CA SER A 153 7.81 8.16 -4.66
C SER A 153 7.19 7.95 -6.05
N PRO A 154 7.12 8.99 -6.90
CA PRO A 154 6.68 8.82 -8.28
C PRO A 154 7.71 8.07 -9.15
N THR A 155 8.93 7.84 -8.66
CA THR A 155 9.99 7.09 -9.36
C THR A 155 10.65 6.04 -8.47
N PRO A 156 11.12 4.91 -9.02
CA PRO A 156 11.86 3.91 -8.26
C PRO A 156 13.05 4.53 -7.52
N GLN A 157 13.15 4.27 -6.22
CA GLN A 157 14.27 4.70 -5.39
C GLN A 157 15.28 3.56 -5.28
N ARG A 158 16.57 3.90 -5.24
CA ARG A 158 17.65 2.93 -4.96
C ARG A 158 17.94 2.78 -3.48
N GLY A 159 17.71 3.83 -2.69
CA GLY A 159 17.96 3.85 -1.24
C GLY A 159 16.66 3.96 -0.45
N LEU A 160 16.76 3.70 0.85
CA LEU A 160 15.65 3.84 1.78
C LEU A 160 15.47 5.32 2.18
N GLY A 161 14.24 5.83 2.16
CA GLY A 161 13.90 7.23 2.45
C GLY A 161 14.02 7.68 3.90
N GLY A 162 14.74 6.96 4.73
CA GLY A 162 14.92 7.24 6.15
C GLY A 162 15.86 6.24 6.80
N THR A 163 16.07 6.38 8.11
CA THR A 163 16.92 5.46 8.88
C THR A 163 16.13 4.20 9.23
N ALA A 164 16.69 3.04 8.93
CA ALA A 164 16.17 1.74 9.32
C ALA A 164 17.29 0.84 9.82
N THR A 165 17.04 0.12 10.90
CA THR A 165 18.02 -0.74 11.56
C THR A 165 17.49 -2.16 11.64
N TRP A 166 18.37 -3.15 11.44
CA TRP A 166 18.10 -4.53 11.82
C TRP A 166 18.17 -4.62 13.33
N GLN A 167 17.16 -5.24 13.93
CA GLN A 167 17.03 -5.37 15.36
C GLN A 167 16.92 -6.84 15.73
N ARG A 168 17.60 -7.21 16.79
CA ARG A 168 17.41 -8.51 17.46
C ARG A 168 16.03 -8.50 18.10
N THR A 169 15.32 -9.63 18.10
CA THR A 169 14.02 -9.71 18.79
C THR A 169 14.24 -9.77 20.29
N THR A 170 13.84 -8.70 20.97
CA THR A 170 13.82 -8.53 22.43
C THR A 170 12.46 -7.97 22.86
N PRO A 171 12.09 -8.00 24.16
CA PRO A 171 10.87 -7.35 24.64
C PRO A 171 10.76 -5.87 24.23
N GLU A 172 11.87 -5.13 24.21
CA GLU A 172 11.87 -3.71 23.87
C GLU A 172 11.62 -3.46 22.37
N THR A 173 12.20 -4.29 21.51
CA THR A 173 12.19 -4.08 20.05
C THR A 173 10.95 -4.67 19.38
N VAL A 174 10.41 -5.78 19.90
CA VAL A 174 9.26 -6.48 19.31
C VAL A 174 7.96 -5.68 19.44
N LYS A 175 7.85 -4.85 20.49
CA LYS A 175 6.65 -4.12 20.89
C LYS A 175 6.00 -3.35 19.74
N ASP A 176 6.82 -2.68 18.93
CA ASP A 176 6.38 -1.79 17.85
C ASP A 176 6.55 -2.41 16.45
N PHE A 177 6.94 -3.68 16.38
CA PHE A 177 7.06 -4.44 15.14
C PHE A 177 5.73 -5.08 14.72
N SER A 178 5.63 -5.50 13.46
CA SER A 178 4.45 -6.16 12.90
C SER A 178 4.14 -7.45 13.65
N ALA A 179 2.94 -7.52 14.24
CA ALA A 179 2.49 -8.71 14.96
C ALA A 179 2.25 -9.90 14.02
N ALA A 180 1.68 -9.66 12.84
CA ALA A 180 1.47 -10.72 11.86
C ALA A 180 2.79 -11.35 11.42
N CYS A 181 3.80 -10.52 11.16
CA CYS A 181 5.13 -10.94 10.74
C CYS A 181 5.90 -11.67 11.87
N TYR A 182 5.92 -11.10 13.08
CA TYR A 182 6.60 -11.70 14.24
C TYR A 182 5.97 -13.03 14.66
N TYR A 183 4.65 -13.06 14.87
CA TYR A 183 3.98 -14.28 15.30
C TYR A 183 4.08 -15.40 14.25
N PHE A 184 4.07 -15.08 12.95
CA PHE A 184 4.37 -16.04 11.89
C PHE A 184 5.74 -16.71 12.11
N ALA A 185 6.79 -15.91 12.24
CA ALA A 185 8.16 -16.41 12.35
C ALA A 185 8.36 -17.22 13.64
N ARG A 186 7.87 -16.70 14.77
CA ARG A 186 7.89 -17.37 16.07
C ARG A 186 7.19 -18.73 16.01
N GLU A 187 6.04 -18.82 15.36
CA GLU A 187 5.31 -20.09 15.21
C GLU A 187 6.02 -21.04 14.23
N LEU A 188 6.55 -20.54 13.12
CA LEU A 188 7.28 -21.34 12.14
C LEU A 188 8.58 -21.91 12.72
N GLN A 189 9.31 -21.14 13.53
CA GLN A 189 10.59 -21.54 14.11
C GLN A 189 10.47 -22.73 15.07
N LYS A 190 9.28 -23.00 15.62
CA LYS A 190 8.99 -24.23 16.40
C LYS A 190 9.17 -25.51 15.57
N LYS A 191 9.18 -25.41 14.24
CA LYS A 191 9.32 -26.54 13.30
C LYS A 191 10.53 -26.40 12.38
N ILE A 192 10.91 -25.18 12.03
CA ILE A 192 12.03 -24.88 11.14
C ILE A 192 13.12 -24.18 11.96
N ASP A 193 14.12 -24.95 12.39
CA ASP A 193 15.24 -24.48 13.21
C ASP A 193 16.31 -23.79 12.36
N VAL A 194 15.99 -22.58 11.89
CA VAL A 194 16.89 -21.71 11.12
C VAL A 194 16.75 -20.25 11.59
N PRO A 195 17.80 -19.42 11.45
CA PRO A 195 17.66 -17.98 11.60
C PRO A 195 16.60 -17.41 10.65
N MET A 196 15.86 -16.40 11.10
CA MET A 196 14.80 -15.77 10.30
C MET A 196 14.98 -14.26 10.26
N GLY A 197 15.01 -13.70 9.05
CA GLY A 197 15.00 -12.25 8.82
C GLY A 197 13.62 -11.78 8.41
N LEU A 198 13.05 -10.83 9.16
CA LEU A 198 11.71 -10.30 8.93
C LEU A 198 11.78 -8.86 8.45
N ILE A 199 11.42 -8.63 7.19
CA ILE A 199 11.39 -7.30 6.59
C ILE A 199 9.93 -6.84 6.52
N ASN A 200 9.57 -5.84 7.32
CA ASN A 200 8.25 -5.23 7.30
C ASN A 200 8.23 -4.03 6.33
N ALA A 201 7.52 -4.17 5.22
CA ALA A 201 7.25 -3.13 4.23
C ALA A 201 5.73 -2.96 4.06
N SER A 202 5.08 -2.31 5.02
CA SER A 202 3.62 -2.12 5.04
C SER A 202 3.23 -0.66 5.23
N TRP A 203 2.09 -0.25 4.68
CA TRP A 203 1.52 1.08 4.91
C TRP A 203 -0.01 1.04 4.98
N GLY A 204 -0.57 1.47 6.12
CA GLY A 204 -2.02 1.64 6.33
C GLY A 204 -2.77 2.39 5.21
N GLY A 205 -3.96 1.88 4.87
CA GLY A 205 -4.83 2.47 3.85
C GLY A 205 -4.37 2.29 2.41
N SER A 206 -3.30 1.51 2.17
CA SER A 206 -2.75 1.33 0.83
C SER A 206 -3.59 0.42 -0.05
N GLN A 207 -3.68 0.79 -1.34
CA GLN A 207 -4.33 -0.01 -2.37
C GLN A 207 -3.29 -0.83 -3.14
N LEU A 208 -3.67 -2.01 -3.66
CA LEU A 208 -2.74 -2.96 -4.29
C LEU A 208 -1.93 -2.34 -5.44
N GLN A 209 -2.53 -1.48 -6.26
CA GLN A 209 -1.85 -0.81 -7.38
C GLN A 209 -0.71 0.14 -6.96
N ALA A 210 -0.66 0.58 -5.70
CA ALA A 210 0.48 1.35 -5.19
C ALA A 210 1.74 0.47 -5.04
N TRP A 211 1.59 -0.85 -4.94
CA TRP A 211 2.63 -1.84 -4.68
C TRP A 211 3.11 -2.59 -5.94
N ILE A 212 2.59 -2.22 -7.12
CA ILE A 212 2.92 -2.82 -8.41
C ILE A 212 3.78 -1.85 -9.22
N GLY A 213 4.87 -2.34 -9.82
CA GLY A 213 5.71 -1.57 -10.74
C GLY A 213 4.96 -1.12 -12.00
N ASP A 214 5.31 0.06 -12.53
CA ASP A 214 4.64 0.72 -13.67
C ASP A 214 4.36 -0.24 -14.83
N LYS A 215 5.38 -0.99 -15.29
CA LYS A 215 5.24 -1.91 -16.43
C LYS A 215 4.18 -2.98 -16.20
N ALA A 216 4.15 -3.57 -15.01
CA ALA A 216 3.19 -4.62 -14.68
C ALA A 216 1.78 -4.06 -14.49
N LEU A 217 1.67 -2.87 -13.87
CA LEU A 217 0.39 -2.20 -13.68
C LEU A 217 -0.25 -1.78 -15.02
N ARG A 218 0.55 -1.26 -15.97
CA ARG A 218 0.07 -0.99 -17.35
C ARG A 218 -0.44 -2.23 -18.06
N ALA A 219 0.19 -3.38 -17.82
CA ALA A 219 -0.26 -4.63 -18.41
C ALA A 219 -1.54 -5.19 -17.75
N ALA A 220 -1.95 -4.66 -16.60
CA ALA A 220 -3.11 -5.11 -15.83
C ALA A 220 -4.43 -4.42 -16.23
N GLY A 221 -4.39 -3.27 -16.94
CA GLY A 221 -5.61 -2.56 -17.36
C GLY A 221 -5.43 -1.06 -17.67
N ASP A 222 -6.49 -0.29 -17.41
CA ASP A 222 -6.72 1.06 -17.95
C ASP A 222 -6.01 2.22 -17.23
N ASP A 223 -5.04 1.94 -16.36
CA ASP A 223 -4.32 2.97 -15.59
C ASP A 223 -3.30 3.77 -16.44
N GLY A 224 -3.10 3.40 -17.72
CA GLY A 224 -2.12 3.99 -18.62
C GLY A 224 -2.11 5.54 -18.65
N PRO A 225 -3.25 6.23 -18.87
CA PRO A 225 -3.29 7.68 -18.86
C PRO A 225 -2.88 8.32 -17.53
N ALA A 226 -3.26 7.70 -16.40
CA ALA A 226 -2.88 8.18 -15.08
C ALA A 226 -1.40 7.91 -14.76
N LEU A 227 -0.85 6.80 -15.25
CA LEU A 227 0.58 6.51 -15.16
C LEU A 227 1.43 7.45 -16.03
N ASP A 228 0.94 7.87 -17.19
CA ASP A 228 1.60 8.90 -18.01
C ASP A 228 1.63 10.26 -17.30
N VAL A 229 0.56 10.58 -16.58
CA VAL A 229 0.50 11.75 -15.71
C VAL A 229 1.51 11.63 -14.56
N LEU A 230 1.63 10.47 -13.91
CA LEU A 230 2.62 10.23 -12.85
C LEU A 230 4.06 10.36 -13.38
N ALA A 231 4.35 9.78 -14.54
CA ALA A 231 5.65 9.89 -15.18
C ALA A 231 5.99 11.34 -15.51
N ARG A 232 5.00 12.15 -15.94
CA ARG A 232 5.22 13.59 -16.09
C ARG A 232 5.44 14.26 -14.73
N TYR A 233 4.64 13.94 -13.72
CA TYR A 233 4.74 14.51 -12.38
C TYR A 233 6.12 14.30 -11.76
N ALA A 234 6.73 13.13 -11.96
CA ALA A 234 8.09 12.83 -11.53
C ALA A 234 9.16 13.82 -12.04
N THR A 235 8.93 14.43 -13.21
CA THR A 235 9.92 15.33 -13.86
C THR A 235 9.50 16.79 -13.81
N ASP A 236 8.20 17.07 -13.82
CA ASP A 236 7.61 18.40 -13.87
C ASP A 236 6.16 18.35 -13.33
N PRO A 237 5.98 18.53 -12.00
CA PRO A 237 4.68 18.57 -11.35
C PRO A 237 3.74 19.64 -11.92
N VAL A 238 4.28 20.80 -12.34
CA VAL A 238 3.48 21.91 -12.87
C VAL A 238 2.85 21.55 -14.21
N ALA A 239 3.58 20.87 -15.09
CA ALA A 239 3.05 20.40 -16.35
C ALA A 239 2.15 19.16 -16.20
N ALA A 240 2.30 18.38 -15.13
CA ALA A 240 1.43 17.25 -14.83
C ALA A 240 0.05 17.68 -14.32
N ALA A 241 -0.02 18.72 -13.50
CA ALA A 241 -1.25 19.22 -12.88
C ALA A 241 -2.43 19.44 -13.87
N PRO A 242 -2.29 20.15 -15.00
CA PRO A 242 -3.40 20.32 -15.95
C PRO A 242 -3.79 19.01 -16.66
N ARG A 243 -2.84 18.07 -16.84
CA ARG A 243 -3.14 16.76 -17.43
C ARG A 243 -3.97 15.91 -16.47
N TRP A 244 -3.62 15.95 -15.18
CA TRP A 244 -4.40 15.31 -14.13
C TRP A 244 -5.80 15.92 -14.04
N ALA A 245 -5.90 17.25 -14.00
CA ALA A 245 -7.18 17.95 -13.97
C ALA A 245 -8.05 17.55 -15.16
N ALA A 246 -7.49 17.40 -16.37
CA ALA A 246 -8.25 16.90 -17.51
C ALA A 246 -8.79 15.47 -17.34
N LEU A 247 -8.10 14.57 -16.60
CA LEU A 247 -8.65 13.25 -16.25
C LEU A 247 -9.82 13.39 -15.28
N TRP A 248 -9.63 14.20 -14.24
CA TRP A 248 -10.62 14.48 -13.21
C TRP A 248 -11.88 15.14 -13.79
N GLU A 249 -11.72 16.14 -14.64
CA GLU A 249 -12.81 16.86 -15.32
C GLU A 249 -13.59 15.95 -16.27
N ARG A 250 -12.94 15.00 -16.94
CA ARG A 250 -13.66 14.00 -17.76
C ARG A 250 -14.53 13.10 -16.90
N TRP A 251 -14.01 12.67 -15.75
CA TRP A 251 -14.83 11.94 -14.79
C TRP A 251 -16.01 12.79 -14.32
N TRP A 252 -15.78 14.06 -13.95
CA TRP A 252 -16.85 14.97 -13.52
C TRP A 252 -17.92 15.14 -14.59
N ARG A 253 -17.55 15.40 -15.85
CA ARG A 253 -18.52 15.55 -16.95
C ARG A 253 -19.40 14.32 -17.17
N ALA A 254 -18.95 13.13 -16.75
CA ALA A 254 -19.72 11.90 -16.87
C ALA A 254 -20.68 11.65 -15.68
N HIS A 255 -20.51 12.35 -14.55
CA HIS A 255 -21.22 12.04 -13.30
C HIS A 255 -21.90 13.25 -12.64
N GLY A 256 -21.33 14.44 -12.81
CA GLY A 256 -21.77 15.69 -12.19
C GLY A 256 -22.35 16.67 -13.20
N GLU A 257 -22.67 17.87 -12.72
CA GLU A 257 -23.33 18.91 -13.51
C GLU A 257 -22.46 20.15 -13.70
N GLY A 258 -22.45 20.63 -14.94
CA GLY A 258 -21.72 21.82 -15.38
C GLY A 258 -20.20 21.66 -15.32
N GLU A 259 -19.50 22.78 -15.43
CA GLU A 259 -18.04 22.88 -15.29
C GLU A 259 -17.69 23.87 -14.16
N PRO A 260 -17.85 23.49 -12.87
CA PRO A 260 -17.76 24.43 -11.75
C PRO A 260 -16.39 25.10 -11.60
N TRP A 261 -15.35 24.52 -12.21
CA TRP A 261 -13.98 25.05 -12.23
C TRP A 261 -13.78 26.24 -13.15
N GLN A 262 -14.71 26.52 -14.08
CA GLN A 262 -14.59 27.67 -14.97
C GLN A 262 -14.84 28.98 -14.20
N PRO A 263 -14.16 30.09 -14.57
CA PRO A 263 -14.45 31.40 -14.00
C PRO A 263 -15.94 31.75 -14.17
N ASP A 264 -16.56 32.23 -13.10
CA ASP A 264 -17.97 32.65 -13.04
C ASP A 264 -18.98 31.56 -13.49
N ALA A 265 -18.61 30.27 -13.39
CA ALA A 265 -19.50 29.16 -13.72
C ALA A 265 -20.85 29.26 -12.96
N PRO A 266 -21.99 29.05 -13.64
CA PRO A 266 -23.30 29.10 -13.01
C PRO A 266 -23.50 27.91 -12.05
N GLY A 267 -24.48 28.04 -11.17
CA GLY A 267 -24.90 26.99 -10.24
C GLY A 267 -25.36 27.56 -8.90
N ASP A 268 -25.87 26.68 -8.04
CA ASP A 268 -26.42 27.00 -6.72
C ASP A 268 -25.31 27.28 -5.68
N TRP A 269 -24.48 28.29 -5.98
CA TRP A 269 -23.40 28.73 -5.10
C TRP A 269 -23.96 29.54 -3.94
N GLN A 270 -23.59 29.16 -2.72
CA GLN A 270 -24.00 29.82 -1.49
C GLN A 270 -22.81 30.52 -0.85
N SER A 271 -23.05 31.57 -0.06
CA SER A 271 -21.98 32.22 0.70
C SER A 271 -21.45 31.30 1.80
N ALA A 272 -20.14 31.10 1.84
CA ALA A 272 -19.47 30.38 2.92
C ALA A 272 -19.28 31.32 4.14
N PRO A 273 -19.17 30.78 5.37
CA PRO A 273 -18.82 31.58 6.53
C PRO A 273 -17.40 32.18 6.40
N SER A 274 -17.14 33.28 7.10
CA SER A 274 -15.83 33.93 7.10
C SER A 274 -14.72 33.04 7.69
N ALA A 275 -15.07 32.21 8.68
CA ALA A 275 -14.22 31.15 9.20
C ALA A 275 -14.55 29.83 8.48
N LEU A 276 -13.72 29.45 7.50
CA LEU A 276 -13.98 28.27 6.67
C LEU A 276 -13.80 26.95 7.44
N GLY A 277 -12.76 26.76 8.24
CA GLY A 277 -12.60 25.61 9.16
C GLY A 277 -13.19 24.27 8.69
N ALA A 278 -13.82 23.55 9.64
CA ALA A 278 -14.58 22.35 9.33
C ALA A 278 -16.02 22.70 8.95
N TRP A 279 -16.56 22.10 7.90
CA TRP A 279 -17.92 22.44 7.44
C TRP A 279 -19.03 21.92 8.36
N ASP A 280 -18.72 20.93 9.21
CA ASP A 280 -19.61 20.47 10.28
C ASP A 280 -20.00 21.62 11.23
N ASP A 281 -19.14 22.64 11.36
CA ASP A 281 -19.31 23.74 12.31
C ASP A 281 -20.01 24.95 11.70
N TRP A 282 -20.39 24.89 10.42
CA TRP A 282 -20.97 26.05 9.71
C TRP A 282 -22.40 26.37 10.11
N GLY A 283 -23.06 25.49 10.86
CA GLY A 283 -24.48 25.62 11.17
C GLY A 283 -25.39 25.35 9.94
N VAL A 284 -24.84 24.74 8.89
CA VAL A 284 -25.58 24.30 7.69
C VAL A 284 -26.02 22.85 7.90
N PRO A 285 -27.33 22.56 8.11
CA PRO A 285 -27.78 21.23 8.50
C PRO A 285 -27.37 20.11 7.53
N GLN A 286 -27.26 20.42 6.22
CA GLN A 286 -26.87 19.47 5.19
C GLN A 286 -25.39 19.05 5.27
N LEU A 287 -24.54 19.83 5.95
CA LEU A 287 -23.11 19.58 6.04
C LEU A 287 -22.71 18.88 7.34
N VAL A 288 -23.58 18.81 8.35
CA VAL A 288 -23.28 18.15 9.62
C VAL A 288 -23.12 16.64 9.39
N GLY A 289 -21.89 16.14 9.57
CA GLY A 289 -21.57 14.72 9.37
C GLY A 289 -21.58 14.30 7.89
N PHE A 290 -21.49 15.27 6.97
CA PHE A 290 -21.54 15.01 5.54
C PHE A 290 -20.21 14.46 5.03
N ASN A 291 -20.25 13.22 4.52
CA ASN A 291 -19.20 12.63 3.70
C ASN A 291 -19.59 12.76 2.22
N GLY A 292 -18.77 13.47 1.46
CA GLY A 292 -18.99 13.79 0.07
C GLY A 292 -18.09 14.92 -0.40
N MET A 293 -18.40 15.48 -1.57
CA MET A 293 -17.65 16.59 -2.13
C MET A 293 -18.34 17.93 -1.88
N VAL A 294 -17.54 18.97 -1.62
CA VAL A 294 -17.98 20.36 -1.63
C VAL A 294 -17.07 21.16 -2.55
N TRP A 295 -17.69 21.91 -3.45
CA TRP A 295 -17.00 22.91 -4.24
C TRP A 295 -16.81 24.20 -3.45
N TYR A 296 -15.68 24.85 -3.66
CA TYR A 296 -15.33 26.15 -3.12
C TYR A 296 -14.89 27.07 -4.25
N ARG A 297 -15.24 28.35 -4.18
CA ARG A 297 -14.66 29.37 -5.06
C ARG A 297 -14.45 30.70 -4.36
N THR A 298 -13.42 31.42 -4.79
CA THR A 298 -13.14 32.81 -4.44
C THR A 298 -12.41 33.51 -5.60
N SER A 299 -12.01 34.76 -5.41
CA SER A 299 -11.15 35.49 -6.35
C SER A 299 -10.12 36.37 -5.64
N VAL A 300 -9.13 36.82 -6.40
CA VAL A 300 -8.10 37.76 -5.93
C VAL A 300 -7.79 38.79 -7.01
N GLU A 301 -7.69 40.06 -6.60
CA GLU A 301 -7.33 41.17 -7.50
C GLU A 301 -5.82 41.36 -7.49
N LEU A 302 -5.19 41.38 -8.67
CA LEU A 302 -3.75 41.51 -8.82
C LEU A 302 -3.36 42.74 -9.63
N THR A 303 -2.29 43.41 -9.20
CA THR A 303 -1.64 44.43 -10.03
C THR A 303 -0.91 43.78 -11.22
N PRO A 304 -0.64 44.53 -12.31
CA PRO A 304 0.18 44.03 -13.41
C PRO A 304 1.57 43.54 -12.96
N ALA A 305 2.16 44.20 -11.95
CA ALA A 305 3.45 43.81 -11.40
C ALA A 305 3.39 42.44 -10.69
N GLN A 306 2.34 42.19 -9.90
CA GLN A 306 2.13 40.89 -9.23
C GLN A 306 1.83 39.78 -10.24
N ALA A 307 0.95 40.04 -11.21
CA ALA A 307 0.56 39.04 -12.22
C ALA A 307 1.71 38.60 -13.13
N ALA A 308 2.74 39.44 -13.28
CA ALA A 308 3.94 39.14 -14.06
C ALA A 308 4.97 38.28 -13.31
N GLN A 309 4.72 37.85 -12.07
CA GLN A 309 5.64 37.03 -11.29
C GLN A 309 5.29 35.55 -11.36
N ASP A 310 6.28 34.71 -11.02
CA ASP A 310 5.98 33.39 -10.51
C ASP A 310 5.33 33.55 -9.13
N ALA A 311 4.39 32.66 -8.81
CA ALA A 311 3.69 32.66 -7.54
C ALA A 311 3.52 31.23 -7.00
N THR A 312 3.12 31.14 -5.74
CA THR A 312 2.64 29.92 -5.10
C THR A 312 1.27 30.18 -4.50
N LEU A 313 0.29 29.36 -4.85
CA LEU A 313 -1.02 29.34 -4.20
C LEU A 313 -0.92 28.55 -2.90
N LEU A 314 -1.22 29.22 -1.78
CA LEU A 314 -1.31 28.66 -0.45
C LEU A 314 -2.78 28.54 -0.08
N LEU A 315 -3.21 27.36 0.38
CA LEU A 315 -4.60 27.15 0.80
C LEU A 315 -4.73 26.72 2.27
N GLY A 316 -3.60 26.55 2.96
CA GLY A 316 -3.56 25.90 4.26
C GLY A 316 -3.94 24.42 4.18
N PRO A 317 -4.19 23.77 5.33
CA PRO A 317 -4.70 22.41 5.37
C PRO A 317 -6.09 22.31 4.75
N VAL A 318 -6.28 21.29 3.91
CA VAL A 318 -7.55 20.95 3.27
C VAL A 318 -7.87 19.52 3.65
N ASP A 319 -9.10 19.27 4.08
CA ASP A 319 -9.50 17.93 4.51
C ASP A 319 -9.42 16.93 3.35
N GLU A 320 -8.89 15.76 3.70
CA GLU A 320 -8.57 14.62 2.85
C GLU A 320 -8.02 14.88 1.46
N LEU A 321 -8.85 15.23 0.46
CA LEU A 321 -8.45 15.33 -0.94
C LEU A 321 -8.98 16.61 -1.57
N ASP A 322 -8.11 17.29 -2.32
CA ASP A 322 -8.50 18.42 -3.17
C ASP A 322 -8.13 18.21 -4.64
N GLN A 323 -8.91 18.85 -5.51
CA GLN A 323 -8.50 19.24 -6.86
C GLN A 323 -8.70 20.75 -6.97
N THR A 324 -7.69 21.47 -7.47
CA THR A 324 -7.65 22.94 -7.48
C THR A 324 -7.42 23.50 -8.88
N TRP A 325 -8.13 24.59 -9.19
CA TRP A 325 -8.03 25.34 -10.45
C TRP A 325 -7.80 26.84 -10.18
N VAL A 326 -7.02 27.46 -11.06
CA VAL A 326 -6.85 28.92 -11.14
C VAL A 326 -7.21 29.34 -12.55
N ASN A 327 -8.15 30.28 -12.68
CA ASN A 327 -8.66 30.77 -13.97
C ASN A 327 -9.10 29.63 -14.92
N GLY A 328 -9.76 28.59 -14.39
CA GLY A 328 -10.19 27.42 -15.15
C GLY A 328 -9.10 26.39 -15.48
N ARG A 329 -7.83 26.68 -15.16
CA ARG A 329 -6.71 25.75 -15.37
C ARG A 329 -6.42 24.96 -14.09
N GLY A 330 -6.34 23.63 -14.20
CA GLY A 330 -5.94 22.80 -13.07
C GLY A 330 -4.48 23.01 -12.67
N VAL A 331 -4.25 23.26 -11.38
CA VAL A 331 -2.92 23.63 -10.83
C VAL A 331 -2.41 22.66 -9.77
N GLY A 332 -3.27 21.82 -9.20
CA GLY A 332 -2.84 20.87 -8.18
C GLY A 332 -3.92 19.95 -7.67
N SER A 333 -3.46 18.87 -7.04
CA SER A 333 -4.26 17.93 -6.27
C SER A 333 -3.35 17.28 -5.24
N SER A 334 -3.87 17.09 -4.03
CA SER A 334 -3.12 16.49 -2.94
C SER A 334 -4.03 15.71 -2.00
N TYR A 335 -3.41 14.90 -1.14
CA TYR A 335 -4.08 14.06 -0.15
C TYR A 335 -3.44 14.22 1.24
N GLY A 336 -4.27 14.30 2.28
CA GLY A 336 -3.89 14.37 3.70
C GLY A 336 -4.61 15.50 4.43
N ALA A 337 -5.32 15.20 5.52
CA ALA A 337 -6.17 16.18 6.21
C ALA A 337 -5.39 17.31 6.93
N ASP A 338 -4.14 17.04 7.34
CA ASP A 338 -3.29 17.96 8.11
C ASP A 338 -2.22 18.66 7.26
N GLN A 339 -2.12 18.32 5.97
CA GLN A 339 -1.05 18.81 5.11
C GLN A 339 -1.40 20.16 4.46
N PRO A 340 -0.63 21.24 4.67
CA PRO A 340 -0.88 22.49 3.96
C PRO A 340 -0.72 22.34 2.45
N ARG A 341 -1.70 22.81 1.66
CA ARG A 341 -1.62 22.77 0.20
C ARG A 341 -0.84 23.96 -0.34
N ARG A 342 0.11 23.67 -1.24
CA ARG A 342 0.99 24.64 -1.90
C ARG A 342 1.12 24.26 -3.38
N TYR A 343 0.67 25.14 -4.28
CA TYR A 343 0.71 24.89 -5.72
C TYR A 343 1.50 25.97 -6.44
N ALA A 344 2.55 25.57 -7.16
CA ALA A 344 3.37 26.48 -7.93
C ALA A 344 2.61 27.00 -9.16
N LEU A 345 2.65 28.30 -9.35
CA LEU A 345 2.03 29.04 -10.45
C LEU A 345 3.12 29.82 -11.19
N PRO A 346 3.79 29.22 -12.19
CA PRO A 346 4.72 29.98 -13.01
C PRO A 346 4.05 31.16 -13.73
N ARG A 347 4.88 32.12 -14.08
CA ARG A 347 4.53 33.31 -14.86
C ARG A 347 3.63 32.95 -16.04
N GLY A 348 2.56 33.73 -16.20
CA GLY A 348 1.57 33.56 -17.26
C GLY A 348 0.34 32.74 -16.88
N GLN A 349 0.27 32.20 -15.66
CA GLN A 349 -0.96 31.58 -15.13
C GLN A 349 -1.88 32.56 -14.39
N LEU A 350 -1.34 33.72 -14.00
CA LEU A 350 -2.07 34.83 -13.41
C LEU A 350 -2.14 35.99 -14.40
N HIS A 351 -3.13 36.86 -14.25
CA HIS A 351 -3.28 38.09 -15.03
C HIS A 351 -3.62 39.29 -14.14
N ALA A 352 -3.41 40.50 -14.65
CA ALA A 352 -3.83 41.71 -13.93
C ALA A 352 -5.36 41.73 -13.75
N GLY A 353 -5.81 42.29 -12.63
CA GLY A 353 -7.21 42.28 -12.21
C GLY A 353 -7.63 40.97 -11.54
N ARG A 354 -8.92 40.62 -11.70
CA ARG A 354 -9.57 39.51 -11.00
C ARG A 354 -9.09 38.14 -11.49
N ASN A 355 -8.51 37.34 -10.62
CA ASN A 355 -8.20 35.93 -10.88
C ASN A 355 -9.16 35.05 -10.06
N SER A 356 -9.67 33.97 -10.66
CA SER A 356 -10.58 33.02 -10.01
C SER A 356 -9.80 31.84 -9.42
N ILE A 357 -10.18 31.42 -8.21
CA ILE A 357 -9.64 30.24 -7.53
C ILE A 357 -10.81 29.32 -7.19
N VAL A 358 -10.77 28.08 -7.66
CA VAL A 358 -11.82 27.08 -7.44
C VAL A 358 -11.20 25.80 -6.93
N LEU A 359 -11.87 25.15 -5.97
CA LEU A 359 -11.46 23.87 -5.42
C LEU A 359 -12.65 22.92 -5.33
N ASN A 360 -12.40 21.63 -5.56
CA ASN A 360 -13.28 20.57 -5.10
C ASN A 360 -12.59 19.88 -3.92
N VAL A 361 -13.29 19.73 -2.79
CA VAL A 361 -12.79 19.04 -1.60
C VAL A 361 -13.67 17.82 -1.34
N LEU A 362 -13.07 16.64 -1.28
CA LEU A 362 -13.73 15.39 -0.92
C LEU A 362 -13.41 15.05 0.53
N ASN A 363 -14.44 14.79 1.34
CA ASN A 363 -14.36 14.19 2.66
C ASN A 363 -15.03 12.82 2.67
N THR A 364 -14.37 11.81 3.21
CA THR A 364 -14.86 10.44 3.35
C THR A 364 -15.07 10.01 4.80
N TYR A 365 -14.56 10.77 5.78
CA TYR A 365 -14.78 10.52 7.21
C TYR A 365 -14.49 11.76 8.08
N ARG A 366 -15.18 11.92 9.22
CA ARG A 366 -15.11 13.09 10.12
C ARG A 366 -15.72 14.35 9.48
N ARG A 367 -15.07 15.51 9.61
CA ARG A 367 -15.73 16.84 9.68
C ARG A 367 -15.59 17.71 8.43
N GLY A 368 -14.81 17.29 7.42
CA GLY A 368 -14.66 18.01 6.14
C GLY A 368 -14.02 19.39 6.23
N GLY A 369 -13.75 20.00 5.06
CA GLY A 369 -13.55 21.46 4.94
C GLY A 369 -12.12 21.96 4.69
N LEU A 370 -11.95 23.27 4.87
CA LEU A 370 -10.70 24.02 4.70
C LEU A 370 -10.16 24.43 6.08
N LEU A 371 -9.39 23.54 6.70
CA LEU A 371 -9.11 23.49 8.14
C LEU A 371 -8.12 24.54 8.67
N GLY A 372 -7.47 25.32 7.78
CA GLY A 372 -6.55 26.40 8.14
C GLY A 372 -7.22 27.73 8.54
N ASP A 373 -6.45 28.62 9.18
CA ASP A 373 -6.85 30.00 9.43
C ASP A 373 -6.80 30.86 8.15
N ALA A 374 -7.46 32.02 8.15
CA ALA A 374 -7.51 32.88 6.96
C ALA A 374 -6.12 33.28 6.41
N PRO A 375 -5.12 33.62 7.25
CA PRO A 375 -3.77 33.93 6.79
C PRO A 375 -3.06 32.80 6.04
N SER A 376 -3.42 31.52 6.27
CA SER A 376 -2.86 30.40 5.52
C SER A 376 -3.29 30.33 4.05
N ARG A 377 -4.25 31.18 3.63
CA ARG A 377 -4.80 31.25 2.27
C ARG A 377 -4.35 32.52 1.56
N ALA A 378 -3.35 32.39 0.69
CA ALA A 378 -2.74 33.53 0.01
C ALA A 378 -2.08 33.12 -1.32
N LEU A 379 -1.81 34.12 -2.16
CA LEU A 379 -0.77 34.04 -3.18
C LEU A 379 0.53 34.58 -2.60
N GLN A 380 1.60 33.80 -2.69
CA GLN A 380 2.96 34.21 -2.36
C GLN A 380 3.75 34.39 -3.66
N PHE A 381 4.31 35.57 -3.91
CA PHE A 381 5.03 35.90 -5.13
C PHE A 381 6.55 35.67 -4.99
N ALA A 382 7.26 35.62 -6.12
CA ALA A 382 8.70 35.40 -6.18
C ALA A 382 9.52 36.45 -5.42
N ASP A 383 9.05 37.70 -5.35
CA ASP A 383 9.66 38.78 -4.56
C ASP A 383 9.44 38.66 -3.03
N GLY A 384 8.72 37.62 -2.59
CA GLY A 384 8.38 37.38 -1.19
C GLY A 384 7.12 38.11 -0.71
N SER A 385 6.53 38.99 -1.51
CA SER A 385 5.26 39.63 -1.19
C SER A 385 4.11 38.62 -1.22
N THR A 386 3.04 38.93 -0.49
CA THR A 386 1.84 38.08 -0.39
C THR A 386 0.57 38.88 -0.59
N VAL A 387 -0.43 38.27 -1.22
CA VAL A 387 -1.81 38.78 -1.28
C VAL A 387 -2.74 37.71 -0.72
N ALA A 388 -3.50 38.06 0.33
CA ALA A 388 -4.45 37.15 0.97
C ALA A 388 -5.69 36.88 0.09
N LEU A 389 -6.28 35.71 0.25
CA LEU A 389 -7.52 35.31 -0.43
C LEU A 389 -8.77 35.73 0.36
N ASP A 390 -8.90 37.04 0.58
CA ASP A 390 -9.90 37.64 1.48
C ASP A 390 -11.24 37.95 0.81
N ALA A 391 -11.36 37.77 -0.51
CA ALA A 391 -12.65 37.89 -1.17
C ALA A 391 -13.63 36.83 -0.61
N PRO A 392 -14.94 37.16 -0.50
CA PRO A 392 -15.93 36.24 0.05
C PRO A 392 -15.91 34.89 -0.66
N TRP A 393 -15.78 33.83 0.13
CA TRP A 393 -15.82 32.46 -0.36
C TRP A 393 -17.26 32.04 -0.60
N GLN A 394 -17.45 31.25 -1.65
CA GLN A 394 -18.72 30.59 -1.94
C GLN A 394 -18.52 29.08 -1.99
N TYR A 395 -19.56 28.33 -1.70
CA TYR A 395 -19.54 26.88 -1.74
C TYR A 395 -20.75 26.29 -2.47
N ARG A 396 -20.61 25.05 -2.93
CA ARG A 396 -21.69 24.25 -3.52
C ARG A 396 -21.54 22.79 -3.11
N ILE A 397 -22.56 22.25 -2.44
CA ILE A 397 -22.59 20.83 -2.03
C ILE A 397 -22.78 19.96 -3.27
N VAL A 398 -22.01 18.88 -3.40
CA VAL A 398 -22.17 17.91 -4.48
C VAL A 398 -23.13 16.80 -4.04
N PRO A 399 -24.17 16.45 -4.84
CA PRO A 399 -25.02 15.31 -4.53
C PRO A 399 -24.21 14.02 -4.42
N GLN A 400 -24.49 13.18 -3.41
CA GLN A 400 -23.79 11.91 -3.21
C GLN A 400 -23.91 10.95 -4.40
N ALA A 401 -24.98 11.07 -5.20
CA ALA A 401 -25.20 10.29 -6.41
C ALA A 401 -24.10 10.49 -7.49
N VAL A 402 -23.33 11.58 -7.43
CA VAL A 402 -22.19 11.83 -8.32
C VAL A 402 -21.06 10.81 -8.06
N GLY A 403 -20.97 10.24 -6.86
CA GLY A 403 -19.95 9.26 -6.49
C GLY A 403 -18.62 9.88 -6.11
N THR A 404 -17.55 9.06 -6.10
CA THR A 404 -16.21 9.47 -5.66
C THR A 404 -15.30 9.75 -6.86
N PRO A 405 -14.59 10.90 -6.89
CA PRO A 405 -13.67 11.22 -7.97
C PRO A 405 -12.46 10.31 -8.00
N PRO A 406 -11.78 10.20 -9.16
CA PRO A 406 -10.49 9.52 -9.23
C PRO A 406 -9.45 10.27 -8.38
N ARG A 407 -8.49 9.53 -7.82
CA ARG A 407 -7.40 10.09 -7.00
C ARG A 407 -6.17 10.34 -7.84
N ALA A 408 -5.44 11.42 -7.53
CA ALA A 408 -4.21 11.74 -8.24
C ALA A 408 -3.21 10.59 -8.13
N PRO A 409 -2.51 10.23 -9.22
CA PRO A 409 -1.69 9.02 -9.25
C PRO A 409 -0.45 9.11 -8.36
N TRP A 410 -0.06 10.33 -7.93
CA TRP A 410 1.02 10.58 -6.97
C TRP A 410 0.56 10.57 -5.50
N SER A 411 -0.70 10.21 -5.22
CA SER A 411 -1.17 10.00 -3.84
C SER A 411 -0.28 8.96 -3.13
N SER A 412 -0.11 9.08 -1.81
CA SER A 412 0.80 8.21 -1.05
C SER A 412 0.31 6.76 -1.05
N ALA A 413 -0.63 6.41 -0.16
CA ALA A 413 -1.12 5.04 0.01
C ALA A 413 -2.04 4.57 -1.13
N ALA A 414 -2.75 5.49 -1.78
CA ALA A 414 -3.71 5.19 -2.84
C ALA A 414 -3.23 5.63 -4.24
N GLY A 415 -1.94 5.93 -4.40
CA GLY A 415 -1.35 6.26 -5.69
C GLY A 415 -1.12 5.03 -6.56
N LEU A 416 -0.52 5.26 -7.72
CA LEU A 416 -0.13 4.23 -8.66
C LEU A 416 1.38 4.03 -8.57
N THR A 417 1.87 2.80 -8.34
CA THR A 417 3.31 2.49 -8.27
C THR A 417 4.08 3.18 -7.12
N THR A 418 3.46 4.08 -6.36
CA THR A 418 4.18 5.01 -5.46
C THR A 418 4.87 4.34 -4.28
N LEU A 419 4.25 3.31 -3.69
CA LEU A 419 4.83 2.56 -2.57
C LEU A 419 5.80 1.49 -3.05
N TYR A 420 5.53 0.88 -4.21
CA TYR A 420 6.50 0.05 -4.91
C TYR A 420 7.82 0.81 -5.07
N ASN A 421 7.74 2.00 -5.64
CA ASN A 421 8.89 2.85 -5.94
C ASN A 421 9.68 3.25 -4.70
N GLY A 422 9.01 3.63 -3.61
CA GLY A 422 9.68 4.12 -2.40
C GLY A 422 10.10 3.04 -1.41
N MET A 423 9.39 1.91 -1.35
CA MET A 423 9.58 0.91 -0.29
C MET A 423 10.03 -0.46 -0.79
N ILE A 424 9.71 -0.84 -2.03
CA ILE A 424 10.03 -2.18 -2.58
C ILE A 424 11.20 -2.11 -3.54
N ALA A 425 11.26 -1.08 -4.40
CA ALA A 425 12.34 -0.89 -5.36
C ALA A 425 13.75 -0.89 -4.72
N PRO A 426 13.97 -0.27 -3.54
CA PRO A 426 15.26 -0.33 -2.85
C PRO A 426 15.66 -1.73 -2.35
N LEU A 427 14.71 -2.66 -2.29
CA LEU A 427 14.92 -4.04 -1.85
C LEU A 427 15.04 -5.02 -3.02
N GLU A 428 14.89 -4.54 -4.26
CA GLU A 428 15.06 -5.37 -5.46
C GLU A 428 16.39 -6.14 -5.38
N HIS A 429 16.40 -7.38 -5.85
CA HIS A 429 17.54 -8.30 -5.81
C HIS A 429 17.87 -8.94 -4.45
N LEU A 430 17.21 -8.54 -3.36
CA LEU A 430 17.33 -9.27 -2.11
C LEU A 430 16.82 -10.71 -2.30
N GLY A 431 17.58 -11.69 -1.81
CA GLY A 431 17.10 -13.07 -1.74
C GLY A 431 16.00 -13.19 -0.68
N LEU A 432 14.88 -13.81 -1.05
CA LEU A 432 13.74 -14.04 -0.16
C LEU A 432 13.37 -15.52 -0.14
N ARG A 433 12.98 -16.03 1.03
CA ARG A 433 12.34 -17.35 1.19
C ARG A 433 10.87 -17.29 0.78
N GLY A 434 10.22 -16.16 1.00
CA GLY A 434 8.82 -15.95 0.63
C GLY A 434 8.29 -14.59 1.07
N VAL A 435 7.03 -14.32 0.71
CA VAL A 435 6.32 -13.09 1.01
C VAL A 435 5.07 -13.40 1.83
N LEU A 436 4.83 -12.63 2.89
CA LEU A 436 3.54 -12.56 3.57
C LEU A 436 2.81 -11.32 3.05
N TRP A 437 1.62 -11.51 2.49
CA TRP A 437 0.80 -10.44 1.93
C TRP A 437 -0.53 -10.32 2.67
N TYR A 438 -0.73 -9.20 3.37
CA TYR A 438 -2.01 -8.88 4.01
C TYR A 438 -2.50 -7.50 3.57
N GLN A 439 -3.32 -7.52 2.54
CA GLN A 439 -3.93 -6.35 1.94
C GLN A 439 -5.25 -6.71 1.27
N GLY A 440 -6.15 -5.75 1.20
CA GLY A 440 -7.35 -5.82 0.35
C GLY A 440 -8.44 -4.88 0.81
N GLU A 441 -8.49 -4.52 2.09
CA GLU A 441 -9.58 -3.73 2.68
C GLU A 441 -9.81 -2.41 1.91
N SER A 442 -8.72 -1.75 1.49
CA SER A 442 -8.78 -0.49 0.70
C SER A 442 -9.16 -0.68 -0.78
N ASN A 443 -9.26 -1.92 -1.27
CA ASN A 443 -9.73 -2.27 -2.61
C ASN A 443 -11.16 -2.86 -2.62
N THR A 444 -11.83 -2.99 -1.47
CA THR A 444 -13.17 -3.58 -1.37
C THR A 444 -14.23 -2.82 -2.18
N GLY A 445 -14.07 -1.50 -2.36
CA GLY A 445 -14.91 -0.69 -3.24
C GLY A 445 -14.67 -0.89 -4.74
N ASP A 446 -13.62 -1.61 -5.12
CA ASP A 446 -13.23 -1.92 -6.51
C ASP A 446 -12.79 -3.39 -6.64
N ALA A 447 -13.54 -4.29 -5.99
CA ALA A 447 -13.20 -5.71 -5.90
C ALA A 447 -13.14 -6.40 -7.28
N ALA A 448 -13.85 -5.86 -8.28
CA ALA A 448 -13.87 -6.38 -9.65
C ALA A 448 -12.50 -6.31 -10.35
N ARG A 449 -11.70 -5.26 -10.10
CA ARG A 449 -10.36 -5.11 -10.67
C ARG A 449 -9.28 -5.91 -9.95
N TYR A 450 -9.54 -6.31 -8.71
CA TYR A 450 -8.53 -6.93 -7.84
C TYR A 450 -7.89 -8.22 -8.39
N PRO A 451 -8.60 -9.15 -9.05
CA PRO A 451 -7.97 -10.35 -9.63
C PRO A 451 -6.87 -10.03 -10.65
N ALA A 452 -7.09 -9.02 -11.51
CA ALA A 452 -6.10 -8.58 -12.48
C ALA A 452 -4.88 -7.94 -11.79
N LEU A 453 -5.13 -7.14 -10.75
CA LEU A 453 -4.07 -6.53 -9.93
C LEU A 453 -3.23 -7.59 -9.18
N LEU A 454 -3.84 -8.61 -8.57
CA LEU A 454 -3.11 -9.71 -7.92
C LEU A 454 -2.21 -10.45 -8.90
N THR A 455 -2.72 -10.70 -10.10
CA THR A 455 -1.95 -11.34 -11.17
C THR A 455 -0.77 -10.47 -11.62
N ALA A 456 -0.96 -9.16 -11.73
CA ALA A 456 0.11 -8.23 -12.08
C ALA A 456 1.16 -8.11 -10.97
N TRP A 457 0.73 -8.02 -9.71
CA TRP A 457 1.60 -8.03 -8.53
C TRP A 457 2.46 -9.30 -8.45
N GLN A 458 1.83 -10.48 -8.58
CA GLN A 458 2.53 -11.77 -8.58
C GLN A 458 3.62 -11.80 -9.65
N ARG A 459 3.30 -11.42 -10.89
CA ARG A 459 4.28 -11.41 -12.00
C ARG A 459 5.40 -10.43 -11.76
N ASP A 460 5.08 -9.21 -11.32
CA ASP A 460 6.07 -8.16 -11.07
C ASP A 460 7.06 -8.58 -9.98
N TRP A 461 6.55 -9.07 -8.84
CA TRP A 461 7.40 -9.45 -7.72
C TRP A 461 8.21 -10.72 -8.02
N ARG A 462 7.63 -11.70 -8.73
CA ARG A 462 8.40 -12.87 -9.19
C ARG A 462 9.47 -12.54 -10.20
N GLN A 463 9.25 -11.54 -11.05
CA GLN A 463 10.29 -11.05 -11.95
C GLN A 463 11.49 -10.47 -11.18
N ARG A 464 11.25 -9.85 -10.02
CA ARG A 464 12.26 -9.11 -9.25
C ARG A 464 12.98 -9.95 -8.20
N PHE A 465 12.24 -10.81 -7.51
CA PHE A 465 12.72 -11.59 -6.37
C PHE A 465 12.93 -13.07 -6.71
N GLY A 466 12.28 -13.61 -7.73
CA GLY A 466 12.45 -14.99 -8.19
C GLY A 466 11.17 -15.61 -8.77
N ALA A 467 11.30 -16.37 -9.86
CA ALA A 467 10.16 -16.89 -10.63
C ALA A 467 9.20 -17.77 -9.81
N ASP A 468 9.72 -18.53 -8.84
CA ASP A 468 8.95 -19.42 -7.97
C ASP A 468 8.79 -18.87 -6.55
N LEU A 469 8.93 -17.54 -6.37
CA LEU A 469 8.79 -16.91 -5.05
C LEU A 469 7.46 -17.31 -4.40
N PRO A 470 7.50 -17.92 -3.19
CA PRO A 470 6.29 -18.26 -2.47
C PRO A 470 5.52 -17.02 -1.99
N LEU A 471 4.20 -17.02 -2.21
CA LEU A 471 3.31 -15.92 -1.84
C LEU A 471 2.23 -16.40 -0.87
N LEU A 472 2.33 -16.02 0.40
CA LEU A 472 1.37 -16.38 1.43
C LEU A 472 0.40 -15.22 1.63
N VAL A 473 -0.84 -15.39 1.18
CA VAL A 473 -1.88 -14.37 1.18
C VAL A 473 -2.81 -14.57 2.37
N VAL A 474 -3.07 -13.49 3.12
CA VAL A 474 -4.12 -13.49 4.14
C VAL A 474 -5.46 -13.16 3.48
N GLN A 475 -6.44 -14.06 3.63
CA GLN A 475 -7.81 -13.78 3.23
C GLN A 475 -8.43 -12.80 4.23
N LEU A 476 -9.11 -11.74 3.76
CA LEU A 476 -9.59 -10.69 4.66
C LEU A 476 -10.43 -11.21 5.82
N ALA A 477 -10.18 -10.69 7.02
CA ALA A 477 -10.97 -11.00 8.21
C ALA A 477 -12.37 -10.40 8.14
N ASN A 478 -13.27 -10.80 9.04
CA ASN A 478 -14.59 -10.17 9.23
C ASN A 478 -14.46 -8.75 9.78
N TYR A 479 -15.27 -7.83 9.25
CA TYR A 479 -15.38 -6.47 9.77
C TYR A 479 -16.81 -5.92 9.60
N GLY A 480 -17.31 -5.25 10.63
CA GLY A 480 -18.63 -4.63 10.63
C GLY A 480 -19.76 -5.55 11.11
N ALA A 481 -20.99 -5.09 10.91
CA ALA A 481 -22.19 -5.77 11.39
C ALA A 481 -22.48 -7.05 10.58
N PRO A 482 -22.89 -8.16 11.24
CA PRO A 482 -23.34 -9.34 10.54
C PRO A 482 -24.57 -9.05 9.65
N PRO A 483 -24.65 -9.66 8.46
CA PRO A 483 -25.81 -9.51 7.60
C PRO A 483 -27.04 -10.18 8.25
N THR A 484 -28.22 -9.57 8.07
CA THR A 484 -29.50 -10.19 8.45
C THR A 484 -30.17 -10.92 7.29
N GLN A 485 -29.69 -10.70 6.07
CA GLN A 485 -30.16 -11.32 4.82
C GLN A 485 -29.00 -11.35 3.81
N PRO A 486 -29.06 -12.22 2.77
CA PRO A 486 -28.08 -12.23 1.70
C PRO A 486 -27.93 -10.86 1.05
N THR A 487 -26.69 -10.45 0.81
CA THR A 487 -26.34 -9.16 0.22
C THR A 487 -25.20 -9.34 -0.78
N ASP A 488 -25.04 -8.40 -1.71
CA ASP A 488 -23.77 -8.25 -2.40
C ASP A 488 -22.76 -7.58 -1.46
N SER A 489 -21.48 -7.93 -1.62
CA SER A 489 -20.39 -7.49 -0.75
C SER A 489 -19.08 -7.47 -1.53
N GLY A 490 -18.50 -6.28 -1.68
CA GLY A 490 -17.16 -6.12 -2.26
C GLY A 490 -16.08 -6.79 -1.40
N TRP A 491 -16.31 -6.88 -0.09
CA TRP A 491 -15.45 -7.60 0.84
C TRP A 491 -15.45 -9.11 0.56
N ALA A 492 -16.62 -9.73 0.37
CA ALA A 492 -16.72 -11.14 0.01
C ALA A 492 -16.15 -11.43 -1.38
N GLN A 493 -16.39 -10.54 -2.35
CA GLN A 493 -15.76 -10.63 -3.68
C GLN A 493 -14.23 -10.63 -3.60
N LEU A 494 -13.64 -9.79 -2.74
CA LEU A 494 -12.20 -9.81 -2.50
C LEU A 494 -11.70 -11.12 -1.87
N ARG A 495 -12.41 -11.65 -0.87
CA ARG A 495 -12.04 -12.94 -0.27
C ARG A 495 -12.05 -14.05 -1.32
N GLU A 496 -13.02 -14.04 -2.22
CA GLU A 496 -13.09 -15.00 -3.33
C GLU A 496 -11.97 -14.77 -4.35
N ALA A 497 -11.61 -13.52 -4.66
CA ALA A 497 -10.47 -13.21 -5.51
C ALA A 497 -9.15 -13.73 -4.91
N GLN A 498 -8.94 -13.54 -3.60
CA GLN A 498 -7.77 -14.06 -2.87
C GLN A 498 -7.74 -15.59 -2.89
N ARG A 499 -8.88 -16.26 -2.67
CA ARG A 499 -8.99 -17.73 -2.73
C ARG A 499 -8.67 -18.26 -4.12
N ARG A 500 -9.26 -17.69 -5.17
CA ARG A 500 -9.03 -18.09 -6.57
C ARG A 500 -7.59 -17.87 -7.00
N PHE A 501 -7.00 -16.74 -6.59
CA PHE A 501 -5.59 -16.44 -6.83
C PHE A 501 -4.70 -17.54 -6.26
N VAL A 502 -4.83 -17.87 -4.97
CA VAL A 502 -4.04 -18.92 -4.34
C VAL A 502 -4.30 -20.29 -5.00
N ALA A 503 -5.56 -20.64 -5.26
CA ALA A 503 -5.90 -21.91 -5.90
C ALA A 503 -5.33 -22.07 -7.33
N SER A 504 -4.95 -20.97 -7.99
CA SER A 504 -4.38 -20.97 -9.34
C SER A 504 -2.85 -21.11 -9.37
N ASP A 505 -2.18 -21.14 -8.21
CA ASP A 505 -0.73 -21.08 -8.11
C ASP A 505 -0.19 -22.03 -7.03
N ALA A 506 0.58 -23.04 -7.45
CA ALA A 506 1.16 -24.04 -6.54
C ALA A 506 2.18 -23.46 -5.55
N HIS A 507 2.72 -22.27 -5.81
CA HIS A 507 3.64 -21.57 -4.91
C HIS A 507 2.92 -20.51 -4.07
N ALA A 508 1.58 -20.52 -4.03
CA ALA A 508 0.80 -19.63 -3.18
C ALA A 508 0.12 -20.39 -2.04
N GLY A 509 -0.03 -19.72 -0.89
CA GLY A 509 -0.72 -20.26 0.28
C GLY A 509 -1.75 -19.26 0.82
N LEU A 510 -2.83 -19.76 1.40
CA LEU A 510 -3.89 -18.92 1.97
C LEU A 510 -3.92 -19.06 3.50
N ALA A 511 -3.96 -17.94 4.21
CA ALA A 511 -4.35 -17.92 5.62
C ALA A 511 -5.75 -17.32 5.72
N VAL A 512 -6.75 -18.16 5.99
CA VAL A 512 -8.14 -17.71 6.20
C VAL A 512 -8.21 -16.97 7.54
N ALA A 513 -8.81 -15.76 7.57
CA ALA A 513 -8.92 -14.96 8.80
C ALA A 513 -10.38 -14.60 9.17
N ILE A 514 -11.36 -15.23 8.51
CA ILE A 514 -12.77 -14.81 8.60
C ILE A 514 -13.34 -14.85 10.02
N ASP A 515 -12.99 -15.88 10.79
CA ASP A 515 -13.45 -16.16 12.16
C ASP A 515 -12.69 -15.39 13.24
N ILE A 516 -11.56 -14.77 12.90
CA ILE A 516 -10.72 -13.99 13.82
C ILE A 516 -10.82 -12.47 13.55
N GLY A 517 -11.89 -12.03 12.88
CA GLY A 517 -12.23 -10.63 12.67
C GLY A 517 -12.86 -9.96 13.90
N ASP A 518 -13.11 -8.64 13.80
CA ASP A 518 -13.77 -7.86 14.85
C ASP A 518 -14.83 -6.95 14.21
N ARG A 519 -16.00 -6.87 14.85
CA ARG A 519 -17.13 -6.06 14.36
C ARG A 519 -16.87 -4.56 14.47
N TYR A 520 -16.07 -4.12 15.43
CA TYR A 520 -15.89 -2.73 15.81
C TYR A 520 -14.53 -2.17 15.39
N ASP A 521 -13.54 -3.01 15.16
CA ASP A 521 -12.23 -2.61 14.65
C ASP A 521 -11.86 -3.42 13.40
N ILE A 522 -11.51 -2.72 12.33
CA ILE A 522 -11.03 -3.32 11.09
C ILE A 522 -9.66 -4.01 11.28
N HIS A 523 -8.97 -3.75 12.39
CA HIS A 523 -7.69 -4.34 12.77
C HIS A 523 -7.86 -5.40 13.88
N PRO A 524 -8.29 -6.64 13.55
CA PRO A 524 -8.48 -7.67 14.56
C PRO A 524 -7.22 -7.97 15.35
N ALA A 525 -7.36 -8.02 16.68
CA ALA A 525 -6.25 -8.16 17.61
C ALA A 525 -5.72 -9.60 17.75
N ASN A 526 -6.44 -10.63 17.27
CA ASN A 526 -6.01 -12.04 17.36
C ASN A 526 -4.97 -12.38 16.28
N LYS A 527 -3.80 -11.76 16.36
CA LYS A 527 -2.71 -11.98 15.38
C LYS A 527 -1.90 -13.25 15.69
N GLN A 528 -1.98 -13.81 16.90
CA GLN A 528 -1.34 -15.09 17.20
C GLN A 528 -1.92 -16.21 16.35
N GLU A 529 -3.25 -16.29 16.25
CA GLU A 529 -3.89 -17.30 15.42
C GLU A 529 -3.61 -17.09 13.94
N LEU A 530 -3.57 -15.83 13.48
CA LEU A 530 -3.12 -15.51 12.13
C LEU A 530 -1.68 -15.99 11.87
N GLY A 531 -0.76 -15.75 12.82
CA GLY A 531 0.63 -16.22 12.74
C GLY A 531 0.73 -17.73 12.61
N ARG A 532 -0.06 -18.49 13.39
CA ARG A 532 -0.14 -19.95 13.29
C ARG A 532 -0.63 -20.42 11.92
N ARG A 533 -1.64 -19.76 11.36
CA ARG A 533 -2.20 -20.09 10.03
C ARG A 533 -1.22 -19.77 8.90
N LEU A 534 -0.52 -18.64 8.96
CA LEU A 534 0.55 -18.31 8.02
C LEU A 534 1.71 -19.32 8.12
N ALA A 535 2.10 -19.71 9.34
CA ALA A 535 3.16 -20.71 9.54
C ALA A 535 2.75 -22.08 9.01
N ARG A 536 1.47 -22.48 9.18
CA ARG A 536 0.90 -23.70 8.60
C ARG A 536 0.92 -23.66 7.07
N ALA A 537 0.51 -22.55 6.47
CA ALA A 537 0.58 -22.37 5.02
C ALA A 537 2.03 -22.43 4.49
N ALA A 538 2.99 -21.81 5.18
CA ALA A 538 4.41 -21.88 4.83
C ALA A 538 4.95 -23.31 4.91
N ARG A 539 4.65 -24.06 5.97
CA ARG A 539 5.07 -25.46 6.13
C ARG A 539 4.64 -26.32 4.94
N HIS A 540 3.43 -26.11 4.45
CA HIS A 540 2.93 -26.79 3.25
C HIS A 540 3.62 -26.29 1.96
N VAL A 541 3.50 -25.01 1.65
CA VAL A 541 3.89 -24.44 0.34
C VAL A 541 5.41 -24.34 0.17
N VAL A 542 6.14 -24.02 1.25
CA VAL A 542 7.57 -23.68 1.22
C VAL A 542 8.46 -24.82 1.70
N TYR A 543 7.96 -25.64 2.63
CA TYR A 543 8.73 -26.76 3.22
C TYR A 543 8.18 -28.14 2.84
N GLY A 544 7.12 -28.21 2.01
CA GLY A 544 6.61 -29.45 1.44
C GLY A 544 5.95 -30.39 2.46
N GLU A 545 5.54 -29.88 3.61
CA GLU A 545 4.88 -30.70 4.61
C GLU A 545 3.48 -31.14 4.14
N ALA A 546 3.19 -32.43 4.25
CA ALA A 546 1.92 -33.03 3.82
C ALA A 546 0.80 -32.79 4.84
N ILE A 547 0.40 -31.52 4.99
CA ILE A 547 -0.67 -31.06 5.88
C ILE A 547 -1.69 -30.23 5.09
N ALA A 548 -2.95 -30.26 5.50
CA ALA A 548 -3.95 -29.30 5.01
C ALA A 548 -3.51 -27.87 5.38
N PRO A 549 -3.36 -26.94 4.42
CA PRO A 549 -2.72 -25.65 4.68
C PRO A 549 -3.64 -24.61 5.34
N SER A 550 -4.92 -24.57 4.97
CA SER A 550 -5.81 -23.42 5.24
C SER A 550 -7.22 -23.78 5.74
N GLY A 551 -7.47 -25.06 6.05
CA GLY A 551 -8.79 -25.60 6.38
C GLY A 551 -9.56 -26.10 5.15
N PRO A 552 -10.82 -26.51 5.30
CA PRO A 552 -11.62 -27.07 4.21
C PRO A 552 -11.76 -26.13 3.01
N VAL A 553 -11.47 -26.65 1.81
CA VAL A 553 -11.58 -25.89 0.55
C VAL A 553 -12.69 -26.49 -0.32
N ALA A 554 -13.71 -25.70 -0.64
CA ALA A 554 -14.75 -26.13 -1.58
C ALA A 554 -14.16 -26.32 -2.99
N ARG A 555 -14.47 -27.47 -3.60
CA ARG A 555 -13.99 -27.85 -4.94
C ARG A 555 -15.03 -27.60 -6.03
N ASN A 556 -16.29 -27.96 -5.76
CA ASN A 556 -17.38 -27.87 -6.72
C ASN A 556 -18.74 -27.80 -6.01
N ALA A 557 -19.76 -27.41 -6.78
CA ALA A 557 -21.16 -27.49 -6.40
C ALA A 557 -21.96 -28.13 -7.54
N ARG A 558 -22.73 -29.18 -7.24
CA ARG A 558 -23.53 -29.92 -8.23
C ARG A 558 -24.96 -30.09 -7.76
N ARG A 559 -25.90 -30.07 -8.69
CA ARG A 559 -27.31 -30.35 -8.44
C ARG A 559 -27.51 -31.86 -8.38
N GLU A 560 -28.18 -32.34 -7.33
CA GLU A 560 -28.63 -33.72 -7.16
C GLU A 560 -30.11 -33.71 -6.74
N GLY A 561 -31.01 -33.91 -7.71
CA GLY A 561 -32.45 -33.80 -7.48
C GLY A 561 -32.86 -32.43 -6.92
N GLU A 562 -33.49 -32.43 -5.74
CA GLU A 562 -33.89 -31.23 -4.99
C GLU A 562 -32.81 -30.69 -4.04
N SER A 563 -31.56 -31.17 -4.18
CA SER A 563 -30.44 -30.75 -3.36
C SER A 563 -29.26 -30.22 -4.19
N VAL A 564 -28.42 -29.38 -3.58
CA VAL A 564 -27.09 -29.03 -4.10
C VAL A 564 -26.05 -29.69 -3.20
N ARG A 565 -25.13 -30.46 -3.78
CA ARG A 565 -23.99 -31.05 -3.07
C ARG A 565 -22.73 -30.24 -3.32
N ILE A 566 -21.96 -30.01 -2.27
CA ILE A 566 -20.70 -29.29 -2.30
C ILE A 566 -19.62 -30.20 -1.73
N GLY A 567 -18.58 -30.49 -2.51
CA GLY A 567 -17.44 -31.29 -2.06
C GLY A 567 -16.30 -30.43 -1.53
N PHE A 568 -15.63 -30.90 -0.47
CA PHE A 568 -14.50 -30.21 0.16
C PHE A 568 -13.22 -31.06 0.13
N ASP A 569 -12.12 -30.42 -0.26
CA ASP A 569 -10.73 -30.89 -0.10
C ASP A 569 -10.11 -30.32 1.18
N ASP A 570 -8.87 -30.71 1.49
CA ASP A 570 -8.07 -30.22 2.63
C ASP A 570 -8.78 -30.29 3.98
N VAL A 571 -9.69 -31.24 4.13
CA VAL A 571 -10.39 -31.52 5.38
C VAL A 571 -9.49 -32.33 6.29
N ASP A 572 -9.04 -31.72 7.38
CA ASP A 572 -8.34 -32.42 8.45
C ASP A 572 -9.34 -33.25 9.28
N THR A 573 -9.21 -34.57 9.20
CA THR A 573 -10.07 -35.58 9.85
C THR A 573 -11.53 -35.59 9.37
N ALA A 574 -12.33 -34.56 9.66
CA ALA A 574 -13.74 -34.48 9.29
C ALA A 574 -14.27 -33.03 9.31
N LEU A 575 -15.27 -32.75 8.47
CA LEU A 575 -16.05 -31.51 8.56
C LEU A 575 -16.89 -31.52 9.84
N VAL A 576 -17.01 -30.35 10.48
CA VAL A 576 -17.82 -30.13 11.67
C VAL A 576 -18.54 -28.78 11.63
N SER A 577 -19.62 -28.68 12.39
CA SER A 577 -20.29 -27.41 12.67
C SER A 577 -19.93 -26.95 14.08
N TYR A 578 -19.39 -25.73 14.22
CA TYR A 578 -19.17 -25.10 15.52
C TYR A 578 -20.23 -24.03 15.81
N GLY A 579 -20.78 -24.07 17.02
CA GLY A 579 -21.75 -23.06 17.49
C GLY A 579 -23.18 -23.24 16.94
N ASN A 580 -23.45 -24.29 16.15
CA ASN A 580 -24.80 -24.66 15.71
C ASN A 580 -24.87 -26.16 15.36
N ASP A 581 -26.07 -26.75 15.39
CA ASP A 581 -26.30 -28.16 15.06
C ASP A 581 -25.99 -28.50 13.59
N ALA A 582 -26.07 -27.51 12.71
CA ALA A 582 -25.74 -27.64 11.29
C ALA A 582 -24.93 -26.43 10.79
N PRO A 583 -24.09 -26.60 9.75
CA PRO A 583 -23.41 -25.47 9.13
C PRO A 583 -24.40 -24.40 8.61
N ILE A 584 -24.10 -23.12 8.83
CA ILE A 584 -24.91 -21.99 8.34
C ILE A 584 -24.06 -21.06 7.47
N GLY A 585 -24.71 -20.07 6.83
CA GLY A 585 -24.02 -19.09 5.97
C GLY A 585 -23.97 -19.50 4.50
N PHE A 586 -24.68 -20.54 4.10
CA PHE A 586 -24.86 -20.94 2.69
C PHE A 586 -26.01 -20.16 2.05
N GLU A 587 -25.78 -19.72 0.81
CA GLU A 587 -26.77 -19.02 0.00
C GLU A 587 -26.93 -19.70 -1.35
N LEU A 588 -28.17 -19.90 -1.78
CA LEU A 588 -28.52 -20.32 -3.14
C LEU A 588 -29.02 -19.11 -3.91
N CYS A 589 -28.43 -18.83 -5.07
CA CYS A 589 -28.75 -17.65 -5.87
C CYS A 589 -29.13 -18.04 -7.30
N GLY A 590 -30.09 -17.31 -7.88
CA GLY A 590 -30.40 -17.33 -9.31
C GLY A 590 -29.74 -16.17 -10.06
N ASP A 591 -30.02 -16.02 -11.35
CA ASP A 591 -29.32 -15.05 -12.20
C ASP A 591 -29.70 -13.60 -11.93
N ALA A 592 -30.91 -13.35 -11.40
CA ALA A 592 -31.36 -12.01 -11.05
C ALA A 592 -30.62 -11.46 -9.82
N ALA A 593 -30.39 -10.14 -9.82
CA ALA A 593 -29.89 -9.42 -8.64
C ALA A 593 -30.86 -9.59 -7.45
N GLY A 594 -30.31 -9.74 -6.23
CA GLY A 594 -31.12 -9.93 -5.03
C GLY A 594 -31.86 -11.28 -4.93
N SER A 595 -31.56 -12.25 -5.81
CA SER A 595 -32.20 -13.58 -5.80
C SER A 595 -31.64 -14.55 -4.76
N CYS A 596 -30.51 -14.22 -4.12
CA CYS A 596 -29.88 -15.07 -3.12
C CYS A 596 -30.78 -15.30 -1.90
N ARG A 597 -30.84 -16.54 -1.41
CA ARG A 597 -31.56 -16.94 -0.20
C ARG A 597 -30.69 -17.86 0.64
N TYR A 598 -30.73 -17.70 1.97
CA TYR A 598 -30.07 -18.65 2.87
C TYR A 598 -30.66 -20.05 2.68
N ALA A 599 -29.79 -21.05 2.73
CA ALA A 599 -30.14 -22.45 2.56
C ALA A 599 -29.71 -23.27 3.79
N SER A 600 -30.60 -24.15 4.25
CA SER A 600 -30.27 -25.11 5.30
C SER A 600 -29.28 -26.15 4.77
N ALA A 601 -28.20 -26.36 5.51
CA ALA A 601 -27.16 -27.33 5.17
C ALA A 601 -27.30 -28.61 6.00
N THR A 602 -26.91 -29.72 5.40
CA THR A 602 -26.71 -31.01 6.04
C THR A 602 -25.30 -31.47 5.78
N LEU A 603 -24.65 -32.04 6.80
CA LEU A 603 -23.27 -32.50 6.71
C LEU A 603 -23.24 -34.00 6.44
N SER A 604 -22.45 -34.42 5.44
CA SER A 604 -22.27 -35.82 5.08
C SER A 604 -20.81 -36.08 4.71
N GLY A 605 -20.00 -36.50 5.69
CA GLY A 605 -18.58 -36.76 5.50
C GLY A 605 -17.81 -35.49 5.10
N ARG A 606 -17.28 -35.47 3.86
CA ARG A 606 -16.59 -34.32 3.26
C ARG A 606 -17.48 -33.50 2.31
N GLU A 607 -18.79 -33.71 2.37
CA GLU A 607 -19.76 -33.00 1.57
C GLU A 607 -20.78 -32.26 2.42
N ILE A 608 -21.28 -31.16 1.85
CA ILE A 608 -22.43 -30.42 2.35
C ILE A 608 -23.58 -30.56 1.35
N GLY A 609 -24.75 -30.96 1.85
CA GLY A 609 -26.01 -30.96 1.10
C GLY A 609 -26.87 -29.76 1.47
N LEU A 610 -27.22 -28.93 0.49
CA LEU A 610 -28.15 -27.82 0.65
C LEU A 610 -29.50 -28.18 0.05
N ARG A 611 -30.57 -28.00 0.82
CA ARG A 611 -31.93 -28.19 0.29
C ARG A 611 -32.31 -27.01 -0.60
N LEU A 612 -32.75 -27.27 -1.84
CA LEU A 612 -33.33 -26.22 -2.67
C LEU A 612 -34.74 -25.89 -2.17
N PRO A 613 -35.04 -24.61 -1.86
CA PRO A 613 -36.41 -24.20 -1.60
C PRO A 613 -37.28 -24.35 -2.86
N ALA A 614 -38.54 -24.73 -2.69
CA ALA A 614 -39.47 -24.89 -3.80
C ALA A 614 -39.59 -23.58 -4.62
N GLY A 615 -39.52 -23.70 -5.95
CA GLY A 615 -39.58 -22.55 -6.87
C GLY A 615 -38.27 -21.75 -7.02
N VAL A 616 -37.19 -22.11 -6.33
CA VAL A 616 -35.89 -21.44 -6.47
C VAL A 616 -35.07 -22.09 -7.59
N GLN A 617 -34.85 -21.34 -8.67
CA GLN A 617 -33.90 -21.71 -9.72
C GLN A 617 -32.50 -21.20 -9.34
N ALA A 618 -31.78 -22.00 -8.55
CA ALA A 618 -30.41 -21.70 -8.16
C ALA A 618 -29.41 -22.07 -9.26
N THR A 619 -28.62 -21.10 -9.70
CA THR A 619 -27.54 -21.24 -10.69
C THR A 619 -26.15 -21.18 -10.04
N ARG A 620 -26.05 -20.63 -8.83
CA ARG A 620 -24.81 -20.57 -8.05
C ARG A 620 -25.07 -20.75 -6.56
N VAL A 621 -24.02 -21.14 -5.84
CA VAL A 621 -23.97 -21.21 -4.38
C VAL A 621 -22.88 -20.27 -3.87
N ARG A 622 -23.17 -19.58 -2.76
CA ARG A 622 -22.20 -18.81 -2.00
C ARG A 622 -22.10 -19.36 -0.57
N TYR A 623 -20.95 -19.23 0.05
CA TYR A 623 -20.75 -19.50 1.47
C TYR A 623 -20.07 -18.31 2.12
N CYS A 624 -20.62 -17.84 3.24
CA CYS A 624 -20.11 -16.71 4.01
C CYS A 624 -19.85 -15.46 3.17
N TRP A 625 -20.88 -15.04 2.42
CA TRP A 625 -20.80 -13.94 1.47
C TRP A 625 -21.34 -12.63 2.04
N ALA A 626 -20.55 -12.00 2.91
CA ALA A 626 -20.79 -10.64 3.41
C ALA A 626 -19.49 -10.07 3.99
N ASP A 627 -19.52 -8.83 4.49
CA ASP A 627 -18.38 -8.21 5.15
C ASP A 627 -18.06 -8.91 6.49
N SER A 628 -19.09 -9.29 7.25
CA SER A 628 -18.96 -9.95 8.57
C SER A 628 -19.95 -11.13 8.79
N PRO A 629 -19.98 -12.13 7.91
CA PRO A 629 -20.87 -13.29 8.04
C PRO A 629 -20.55 -14.15 9.27
N VAL A 630 -21.56 -14.83 9.79
CA VAL A 630 -21.36 -15.89 10.78
C VAL A 630 -21.10 -17.21 10.04
N CYS A 631 -19.90 -17.75 10.21
CA CYS A 631 -19.42 -18.97 9.56
C CYS A 631 -19.24 -20.09 10.59
N THR A 632 -19.91 -21.22 10.38
CA THR A 632 -19.87 -22.35 11.34
C THR A 632 -19.27 -23.63 10.79
N LEU A 633 -18.87 -23.68 9.51
CA LEU A 633 -18.20 -24.86 8.93
C LEU A 633 -16.70 -24.83 9.20
N TYR A 634 -16.20 -25.87 9.87
CA TYR A 634 -14.78 -26.06 10.21
C TYR A 634 -14.37 -27.51 9.95
N ASP A 635 -13.08 -27.80 10.12
CA ASP A 635 -12.59 -29.15 10.34
C ASP A 635 -12.25 -29.42 11.82
N ARG A 636 -11.84 -30.66 12.13
CA ARG A 636 -11.47 -31.07 13.49
C ARG A 636 -10.13 -30.49 13.97
N SER A 637 -9.32 -29.92 13.08
CA SER A 637 -8.12 -29.18 13.47
C SER A 637 -8.44 -27.75 13.94
N GLY A 638 -9.72 -27.35 13.85
CA GLY A 638 -10.18 -26.03 14.29
C GLY A 638 -10.05 -24.95 13.22
N LEU A 639 -9.79 -25.32 11.96
CA LEU A 639 -9.70 -24.35 10.86
C LEU A 639 -11.05 -24.15 10.17
N PRO A 640 -11.46 -22.90 9.87
CA PRO A 640 -12.70 -22.62 9.18
C PRO A 640 -12.60 -22.96 7.69
N ALA A 641 -13.74 -23.30 7.08
CA ALA A 641 -13.87 -23.19 5.63
C ALA A 641 -13.86 -21.71 5.23
N GLY A 642 -13.05 -21.34 4.22
CA GLY A 642 -13.05 -19.98 3.67
C GLY A 642 -14.29 -19.70 2.80
N PRO A 643 -14.71 -18.42 2.63
CA PRO A 643 -15.77 -18.06 1.71
C PRO A 643 -15.49 -18.48 0.27
N PHE A 644 -16.57 -18.75 -0.46
CA PHE A 644 -16.50 -19.05 -1.88
C PHE A 644 -17.79 -18.72 -2.61
N GLU A 645 -17.69 -18.66 -3.94
CA GLU A 645 -18.82 -18.75 -4.85
C GLU A 645 -18.51 -19.78 -5.94
N PHE A 646 -19.43 -20.71 -6.19
CA PHE A 646 -19.34 -21.69 -7.27
C PHE A 646 -20.61 -21.71 -8.12
N PRO A 647 -20.49 -21.87 -9.45
CA PRO A 647 -21.64 -22.23 -10.28
C PRO A 647 -22.15 -23.63 -9.87
N ILE A 648 -23.46 -23.83 -9.93
CA ILE A 648 -24.08 -25.13 -9.71
C ILE A 648 -24.13 -25.86 -11.05
N THR A 649 -23.34 -26.93 -11.18
CA THR A 649 -23.37 -27.77 -12.37
C THR A 649 -24.51 -28.79 -12.30
N ALA A 650 -25.09 -29.16 -13.44
CA ALA A 650 -25.98 -30.31 -13.50
C ALA A 650 -25.17 -31.60 -13.30
N THR A 651 -25.68 -32.57 -12.54
CA THR A 651 -25.15 -33.94 -12.63
C THR A 651 -25.32 -34.41 -14.07
N SER A 652 -24.20 -34.66 -14.75
CA SER A 652 -24.18 -35.49 -15.96
C SER A 652 -24.86 -36.81 -15.60
N SER A 653 -25.97 -37.14 -16.27
CA SER A 653 -26.54 -38.49 -16.13
C SER A 653 -25.46 -39.50 -16.58
N PRO A 654 -25.26 -40.60 -15.83
CA PRO A 654 -24.28 -41.62 -16.18
C PRO A 654 -24.54 -42.25 -17.56
#